data_AF-A0A953AEV2-F1
#
_entry.id   AF-A0A953AEV2-F1
#
_cell.length_a   1.000
_cell.length_b   1.000
_cell.length_c   1.000
_cell.angle_alpha   90.00
_cell.angle_beta   90.00
_cell.angle_gamma   90.00
#
_symmetry.space_group_name_H-M   'P 1'
#
loop_
_entity.id
_entity.type
_entity.pdbx_description
1 polymer ?
#
loop_
_entity_poly.entity_id
_entity_poly.type
_entity_poly.pdbx_seq_one_letter_code
_entity_poly.pdbx_strand_id
1 'polypeptide(L)'
;MTSPRQPLRLLSGKDKEWIRSVAALERWSGGPEDERATDWVTSCRRRRARYTIKTISLAFCLRRQSGGRRKGVFVAFLVVEKEALVVYRWLYSPQCSRRCQGEVTAPTRLPTRRSVSTPWLKRWLLGAGLWLLIQLLAACGGGSSPSTSAQQPLPAAQQVLVFPNVGTKDISTLDPAQGPDANSALAVNMIYSGLVRATADLSVVPDQATWQVSSDQRVYTFHLKPGITFSDGTPVTAQTYVFTLTRQLLPEVKSPIASFFEGFIAGAADVAAGKTRTLSGVRALDNLTLQITLIRPTPFFLEVLTNPLFDPLNPALIEKYGQANWANQAAGNALGTGPFMVKSWLHNVKMVLVPNPHYYGPRPRLREVDMLFVSDPATAFKAYEAHQYSFIWNIPPDELGRARQMPGFVQRSLLQTDLLFFYTRKPPFDKTAVRQAFAYAIDKKTLAHAIFKDAVLPASTIIPPGMPGYQADYPGLPYDRAKARSLLLSVYPDIGKVPPVVFTYPSSQVSQSEAAALQQMWQSALGLQVKLRAMDLTTYNEELSKHLVQVGFIQWTADFPDPYDWLTLNLSSGSPNNNGEWSNPQFDHLVTQAEQESGEARLRTYNEAERLAIEDVGWLPLDHQALAAVIPSWLHGVTLNGLGLYFDDWSAVYLLQHE
;
A
#
# COMPACT_ATOMS: atom_id res chain seq x y z
N MET A 1 -63.08 -11.36 22.21
CA MET A 1 -62.72 -10.25 23.12
C MET A 1 -61.28 -9.84 22.83
N THR A 2 -61.11 -8.56 22.47
CA THR A 2 -59.88 -7.73 22.42
C THR A 2 -58.64 -8.19 21.63
N SER A 3 -58.52 -7.60 20.43
CA SER A 3 -57.30 -7.22 19.68
C SER A 3 -56.55 -6.04 20.39
N PRO A 4 -55.44 -5.40 19.88
CA PRO A 4 -54.39 -5.74 18.88
C PRO A 4 -52.93 -5.38 19.31
N ARG A 5 -51.91 -5.72 18.48
CA ARG A 5 -50.77 -4.89 17.95
C ARG A 5 -49.50 -5.75 17.68
N GLN A 6 -49.10 -6.01 16.42
CA GLN A 6 -48.18 -5.25 15.52
C GLN A 6 -46.64 -5.41 15.79
N PRO A 7 -45.77 -5.24 14.77
CA PRO A 7 -44.71 -6.20 14.38
C PRO A 7 -43.30 -5.94 14.95
N LEU A 8 -42.42 -6.96 14.85
CA LEU A 8 -40.97 -6.86 15.11
C LEU A 8 -40.33 -5.74 14.26
N ARG A 9 -39.78 -4.73 14.93
CA ARG A 9 -38.90 -3.71 14.34
C ARG A 9 -37.48 -4.25 14.17
N LEU A 10 -36.93 -4.05 12.98
CA LEU A 10 -35.51 -4.11 12.66
C LEU A 10 -34.71 -3.14 13.55
N LEU A 11 -33.66 -3.64 14.21
CA LEU A 11 -32.70 -2.82 14.97
C LEU A 11 -31.80 -2.04 14.01
N SER A 12 -31.67 -0.73 14.24
CA SER A 12 -30.80 0.16 13.48
C SER A 12 -29.31 -0.02 13.85
N GLY A 13 -28.40 0.32 12.92
CA GLY A 13 -26.96 0.04 13.00
C GLY A 13 -26.20 0.53 14.25
N LYS A 14 -26.75 1.47 15.02
CA LYS A 14 -26.09 1.99 16.24
C LYS A 14 -26.21 1.07 17.46
N ASP A 15 -27.19 0.17 17.50
CA ASP A 15 -27.38 -0.75 18.63
C ASP A 15 -26.39 -1.93 18.60
N LYS A 16 -25.79 -2.24 17.44
CA LYS A 16 -24.78 -3.30 17.29
C LYS A 16 -23.36 -2.88 17.73
N GLU A 17 -23.02 -1.60 17.65
CA GLU A 17 -21.73 -1.08 18.14
C GLU A 17 -21.66 -1.02 19.68
N TRP A 18 -22.80 -0.77 20.33
CA TRP A 18 -22.87 -0.71 21.79
C TRP A 18 -22.62 -2.08 22.44
N ILE A 19 -23.14 -3.16 21.84
CA ILE A 19 -22.96 -4.53 22.34
C ILE A 19 -21.51 -5.03 22.15
N ARG A 20 -20.83 -4.62 21.07
CA ARG A 20 -19.41 -4.96 20.83
C ARG A 20 -18.46 -4.26 21.81
N SER A 21 -18.78 -3.04 22.21
CA SER A 21 -17.96 -2.24 23.13
C SER A 21 -18.02 -2.77 24.58
N VAL A 22 -19.16 -3.31 25.00
CA VAL A 22 -19.33 -3.91 26.34
C VAL A 22 -18.66 -5.29 26.43
N ALA A 23 -18.74 -6.10 25.36
CA ALA A 23 -18.08 -7.41 25.31
C ALA A 23 -16.53 -7.33 25.28
N ALA A 24 -15.97 -6.22 24.82
CA ALA A 24 -14.52 -5.96 24.86
C ALA A 24 -14.03 -5.56 26.26
N LEU A 25 -14.89 -4.97 27.09
CA LEU A 25 -14.59 -4.60 28.48
C LEU A 25 -14.69 -5.81 29.43
N GLU A 26 -15.64 -6.72 29.20
CA GLU A 26 -15.79 -7.95 30.02
C GLU A 26 -14.68 -8.98 29.78
N ARG A 27 -13.99 -8.95 28.63
CA ARG A 27 -12.87 -9.87 28.33
C ARG A 27 -11.50 -9.43 28.85
N TRP A 28 -11.37 -8.22 29.39
CA TRP A 28 -10.09 -7.70 29.91
C TRP A 28 -9.97 -7.83 31.44
N SER A 29 -11.07 -8.11 32.14
CA SER A 29 -11.11 -8.27 33.60
C SER A 29 -11.00 -9.75 34.03
N GLY A 30 -9.81 -10.32 33.86
CA GLY A 30 -9.46 -11.63 34.41
C GLY A 30 -8.61 -11.48 35.67
N GLY A 31 -9.20 -11.13 36.81
CA GLY A 31 -8.50 -11.04 38.10
C GLY A 31 -9.43 -10.66 39.27
N PRO A 32 -9.27 -11.26 40.46
CA PRO A 32 -10.30 -11.27 41.52
C PRO A 32 -10.40 -10.02 42.41
N GLU A 33 -10.02 -8.82 41.95
CA GLU A 33 -10.08 -7.59 42.79
C GLU A 33 -11.03 -6.47 42.29
N ASP A 34 -11.81 -6.69 41.21
CA ASP A 34 -12.50 -5.58 40.54
C ASP A 34 -14.04 -5.66 40.50
N GLU A 35 -14.67 -6.07 41.61
CA GLU A 35 -16.14 -6.04 41.76
C GLU A 35 -16.74 -4.61 41.81
N ARG A 36 -15.93 -3.54 41.85
CA ARG A 36 -16.42 -2.15 41.95
C ARG A 36 -16.54 -1.40 40.62
N ALA A 37 -15.94 -1.88 39.54
CA ALA A 37 -16.06 -1.26 38.21
C ALA A 37 -17.40 -1.62 37.53
N THR A 38 -17.90 -2.83 37.78
CA THR A 38 -19.17 -3.36 37.24
C THR A 38 -20.41 -2.64 37.81
N ASP A 39 -20.29 -2.10 39.03
CA ASP A 39 -21.37 -1.36 39.70
C ASP A 39 -21.68 0.00 39.05
N TRP A 40 -20.69 0.67 38.43
CA TRP A 40 -20.93 1.97 37.79
C TRP A 40 -21.67 1.83 36.46
N VAL A 41 -21.36 0.79 35.67
CA VAL A 41 -22.03 0.49 34.39
C VAL A 41 -23.50 0.13 34.63
N THR A 42 -23.79 -0.57 35.73
CA THR A 42 -25.16 -0.94 36.13
C THR A 42 -25.95 0.25 36.68
N SER A 43 -25.28 1.19 37.37
CA SER A 43 -25.86 2.46 37.83
C SER A 43 -26.22 3.40 36.67
N CYS A 44 -25.35 3.51 35.65
CA CYS A 44 -25.61 4.30 34.44
C CYS A 44 -26.76 3.73 33.58
N ARG A 45 -27.04 2.42 33.69
CA ARG A 45 -28.20 1.78 33.05
C ARG A 45 -29.55 2.28 33.58
N ARG A 46 -29.62 2.78 34.83
CA ARG A 46 -30.86 3.27 35.47
C ARG A 46 -31.13 4.76 35.28
N ARG A 47 -30.21 5.55 34.72
CA ARG A 47 -30.41 6.99 34.46
C ARG A 47 -30.21 7.34 32.98
N ARG A 48 -30.97 6.70 32.10
CA ARG A 48 -31.13 7.13 30.70
C ARG A 48 -32.10 8.31 30.61
N ALA A 49 -31.60 9.53 30.78
CA ALA A 49 -32.17 10.73 30.16
C ALA A 49 -31.17 11.90 30.27
N ARG A 50 -30.81 12.50 29.13
CA ARG A 50 -30.18 13.83 28.96
C ARG A 50 -28.65 13.98 28.79
N TYR A 51 -27.92 13.05 28.17
CA TYR A 51 -26.52 13.34 27.78
C TYR A 51 -26.15 12.76 26.42
N THR A 52 -25.45 13.55 25.60
CA THR A 52 -24.89 13.15 24.30
C THR A 52 -23.37 13.23 24.39
N ILE A 53 -22.69 12.07 24.45
CA ILE A 53 -21.22 11.99 24.42
C ILE A 53 -20.79 11.98 22.96
N LYS A 54 -19.95 12.94 22.53
CA LYS A 54 -19.55 13.08 21.11
C LYS A 54 -18.16 12.54 20.77
N THR A 55 -17.21 12.40 21.70
CA THR A 55 -15.87 11.84 21.40
C THR A 55 -15.14 11.40 22.67
N ILE A 56 -14.31 10.36 22.57
CA ILE A 56 -13.31 9.97 23.59
C ILE A 56 -11.95 10.02 22.90
N SER A 57 -10.98 10.74 23.46
CA SER A 57 -9.61 10.79 22.95
C SER A 57 -8.62 10.55 24.08
N LEU A 58 -7.67 9.64 23.88
CA LEU A 58 -6.52 9.45 24.77
C LEU A 58 -5.32 10.23 24.24
N ALA A 59 -4.67 11.01 25.11
CA ALA A 59 -3.39 11.65 24.80
C ALA A 59 -2.34 11.22 25.84
N PHE A 60 -1.16 10.82 25.36
CA PHE A 60 0.01 10.51 26.19
C PHE A 60 1.01 11.66 26.14
N CYS A 61 1.45 12.14 27.30
CA CYS A 61 2.52 13.13 27.39
C CYS A 61 3.64 12.61 28.29
N LEU A 62 4.85 12.45 27.74
CA LEU A 62 6.04 12.05 28.49
C LEU A 62 6.82 13.30 28.93
N ARG A 63 6.88 13.55 30.24
CA ARG A 63 7.77 14.57 30.80
C ARG A 63 8.96 13.90 31.48
N ARG A 64 10.18 14.31 31.10
CA ARG A 64 11.44 13.82 31.68
C ARG A 64 11.76 14.64 32.94
N GLN A 65 11.90 13.99 34.10
CA GLN A 65 12.53 14.58 35.28
C GLN A 65 13.65 13.65 35.79
N SER A 66 14.74 14.28 36.22
CA SER A 66 15.97 13.66 36.71
C SER A 66 15.76 12.96 38.06
N GLY A 67 16.12 11.67 38.12
CA GLY A 67 16.29 10.92 39.36
C GLY A 67 15.09 10.05 39.77
N GLY A 68 15.19 8.73 39.53
CA GLY A 68 14.36 7.69 40.17
C GLY A 68 13.07 7.31 39.42
N ARG A 69 12.96 6.03 39.02
CA ARG A 69 11.84 5.46 38.23
C ARG A 69 10.50 5.44 38.98
N ARG A 70 9.44 6.05 38.41
CA ARG A 70 8.04 5.55 38.38
C ARG A 70 7.32 6.05 37.12
N LYS A 71 6.69 5.16 36.34
CA LYS A 71 5.75 5.51 35.25
C LYS A 71 4.34 5.59 35.83
N GLY A 72 3.67 6.74 35.72
CA GLY A 72 2.24 6.88 36.01
C GLY A 72 1.45 7.02 34.71
N VAL A 73 0.29 6.38 34.61
CA VAL A 73 -0.66 6.54 33.50
C VAL A 73 -1.67 7.62 33.89
N PHE A 74 -1.86 8.62 33.03
CA PHE A 74 -2.92 9.63 33.17
C PHE A 74 -4.08 9.26 32.24
N VAL A 75 -5.30 9.26 32.78
CA VAL A 75 -6.52 9.15 31.97
C VAL A 75 -7.33 10.41 32.22
N ALA A 76 -7.62 11.17 31.16
CA ALA A 76 -8.49 12.33 31.20
C ALA A 76 -9.76 12.02 30.40
N PHE A 77 -10.91 12.43 30.93
CA PHE A 77 -12.19 12.38 30.22
C PHE A 77 -12.65 13.80 29.93
N LEU A 78 -13.06 14.05 28.69
CA LEU A 78 -13.68 15.31 28.26
C LEU A 78 -15.19 15.09 28.17
N VAL A 79 -15.94 15.86 28.97
CA VAL A 79 -17.39 15.95 28.87
C VAL A 79 -17.74 17.41 28.61
N VAL A 80 -18.43 17.68 27.50
CA VAL A 80 -18.90 19.03 27.16
C VAL A 80 -20.33 19.17 27.70
N GLU A 81 -20.50 19.99 28.72
CA GLU A 81 -21.81 20.53 29.09
C GLU A 81 -21.98 21.90 28.43
N LYS A 82 -23.18 22.17 27.90
CA LYS A 82 -23.63 23.41 27.26
C LYS A 82 -22.69 24.63 27.47
N GLU A 83 -21.75 24.78 26.53
CA GLU A 83 -20.82 25.90 26.37
C GLU A 83 -19.84 26.21 27.53
N ALA A 84 -19.46 25.21 28.34
CA ALA A 84 -18.27 25.33 29.20
C ALA A 84 -17.45 24.02 29.27
N LEU A 85 -16.12 24.15 29.24
CA LEU A 85 -15.18 23.05 29.36
C LEU A 85 -14.92 22.73 30.83
N VAL A 86 -15.20 21.51 31.29
CA VAL A 86 -14.86 21.06 32.65
C VAL A 86 -13.86 19.92 32.57
N VAL A 87 -12.68 20.11 33.17
CA VAL A 87 -11.61 19.10 33.24
C VAL A 87 -11.55 18.55 34.65
N TYR A 88 -11.72 17.24 34.82
CA TYR A 88 -11.51 16.56 36.09
C TYR A 88 -10.09 15.98 36.15
N ARG A 89 -9.39 16.23 37.25
CA ARG A 89 -8.04 15.71 37.51
C ARG A 89 -8.09 14.74 38.69
N TRP A 90 -7.61 13.53 38.49
CA TRP A 90 -7.34 12.59 39.58
C TRP A 90 -5.84 12.33 39.68
N LEU A 91 -5.31 12.36 40.91
CA LEU A 91 -3.96 11.95 41.25
C LEU A 91 -4.06 10.65 42.04
N TYR A 92 -3.47 9.57 41.53
CA TYR A 92 -3.38 8.30 42.26
C TYR A 92 -2.03 8.24 42.97
N SER A 93 -2.04 8.09 44.31
CA SER A 93 -0.86 7.77 45.11
C SER A 93 -1.20 6.59 46.03
N PRO A 94 -0.50 5.45 45.96
CA PRO A 94 -0.79 4.31 46.79
C PRO A 94 0.01 4.42 48.09
N GLN A 95 -0.62 4.97 49.15
CA GLN A 95 -0.38 4.67 50.58
C GLN A 95 -1.03 5.75 51.47
N CYS A 96 -2.23 5.49 52.01
CA CYS A 96 -2.56 5.68 53.44
C CYS A 96 -4.03 5.33 53.69
N SER A 97 -4.25 4.44 54.66
CA SER A 97 -5.54 4.08 55.21
C SER A 97 -5.95 5.07 56.31
N ARG A 98 -7.15 5.67 56.19
CA ARG A 98 -8.06 6.01 57.32
C ARG A 98 -9.38 6.62 56.82
N ARG A 99 -10.49 6.10 57.36
CA ARG A 99 -11.86 6.62 57.26
C ARG A 99 -11.95 8.07 57.76
N CYS A 100 -12.75 8.91 57.09
CA CYS A 100 -13.73 9.86 57.66
C CYS A 100 -14.66 10.30 56.50
N GLN A 101 -15.93 9.84 56.53
CA GLN A 101 -17.13 10.67 56.73
C GLN A 101 -17.39 11.68 55.60
N GLY A 102 -18.48 11.45 54.87
CA GLY A 102 -18.93 12.30 53.79
C GLY A 102 -19.74 13.49 54.30
N GLU A 103 -19.73 14.56 53.50
CA GLU A 103 -20.78 15.57 53.53
C GLU A 103 -21.21 15.92 52.10
N VAL A 104 -22.52 15.83 51.92
CA VAL A 104 -23.28 16.23 50.75
C VAL A 104 -23.71 17.66 50.98
N THR A 105 -23.45 18.57 50.03
CA THR A 105 -24.20 19.82 49.96
C THR A 105 -24.63 20.11 48.52
N ALA A 106 -25.92 19.95 48.29
CA ALA A 106 -26.69 20.60 47.23
C ALA A 106 -27.61 21.66 47.88
N PRO A 107 -28.38 22.44 47.10
CA PRO A 107 -28.33 23.91 47.09
C PRO A 107 -29.39 24.57 47.99
N THR A 108 -29.21 25.86 48.33
CA THR A 108 -30.28 26.67 48.92
C THR A 108 -30.48 28.01 48.21
N ARG A 109 -31.78 28.28 47.99
CA ARG A 109 -32.36 29.45 47.33
C ARG A 109 -32.28 30.70 48.21
N LEU A 110 -32.35 31.85 47.52
CA LEU A 110 -32.64 33.20 48.00
C LEU A 110 -33.74 33.28 49.06
N PRO A 111 -33.68 34.32 49.91
CA PRO A 111 -34.85 35.15 50.13
C PRO A 111 -34.62 36.63 49.81
N THR A 112 -35.70 37.23 49.33
CA THR A 112 -35.94 38.65 49.05
C THR A 112 -36.07 39.48 50.33
N ARG A 113 -35.66 40.75 50.29
CA ARG A 113 -36.46 41.87 50.83
C ARG A 113 -35.98 43.25 50.35
N ARG A 114 -36.98 44.08 50.07
CA ARG A 114 -36.94 45.48 49.60
C ARG A 114 -36.71 46.46 50.76
N SER A 115 -36.03 47.58 50.49
CA SER A 115 -36.44 48.97 50.80
C SER A 115 -35.39 49.94 50.20
N VAL A 116 -35.67 50.63 49.10
CA VAL A 116 -36.10 52.05 49.01
C VAL A 116 -35.15 53.05 49.67
N SER A 117 -34.39 53.80 48.85
CA SER A 117 -34.49 55.27 48.70
C SER A 117 -33.30 55.83 47.90
N THR A 118 -33.56 56.38 46.72
CA THR A 118 -32.77 57.46 46.09
C THR A 118 -32.90 58.73 46.94
N PRO A 119 -31.88 59.62 47.03
CA PRO A 119 -31.69 60.65 45.99
C PRO A 119 -30.25 61.22 45.77
N TRP A 120 -29.79 61.32 44.51
CA TRP A 120 -29.53 62.57 43.75
C TRP A 120 -28.20 63.32 44.03
N LEU A 121 -27.56 63.74 42.92
CA LEU A 121 -26.72 64.94 42.78
C LEU A 121 -25.41 65.02 43.56
N LYS A 122 -24.31 64.66 42.88
CA LYS A 122 -23.15 65.53 42.55
C LYS A 122 -21.87 64.69 42.48
N ARG A 123 -21.38 64.50 41.25
CA ARG A 123 -19.95 64.60 40.87
C ARG A 123 -19.79 64.23 39.39
N TRP A 124 -20.49 64.98 38.54
CA TRP A 124 -19.90 65.39 37.27
C TRP A 124 -18.65 66.21 37.59
N LEU A 125 -17.58 66.07 36.79
CA LEU A 125 -16.27 66.76 36.81
C LEU A 125 -15.00 65.91 37.09
N LEU A 126 -15.05 64.56 37.02
CA LEU A 126 -13.82 63.73 36.96
C LEU A 126 -13.80 62.69 35.83
N GLY A 127 -14.70 62.79 34.85
CA GLY A 127 -14.80 61.83 33.73
C GLY A 127 -14.17 62.29 32.41
N ALA A 128 -13.89 63.59 32.23
CA ALA A 128 -13.45 64.12 30.93
C ALA A 128 -11.93 64.02 30.69
N GLY A 129 -11.11 63.90 31.74
CA GLY A 129 -9.66 63.76 31.61
C GLY A 129 -9.18 62.34 31.29
N LEU A 130 -9.97 61.32 31.65
CA LEU A 130 -9.56 59.92 31.49
C LEU A 130 -9.89 59.35 30.10
N TRP A 131 -10.78 59.99 29.35
CA TRP A 131 -11.15 59.56 27.98
C TRP A 131 -10.22 60.11 26.88
N LEU A 132 -9.49 61.20 27.13
CA LEU A 132 -8.48 61.70 26.18
C LEU A 132 -7.11 61.01 26.31
N LEU A 133 -6.74 60.49 27.49
CA LEU A 133 -5.49 59.73 27.66
C LEU A 133 -5.54 58.31 27.06
N ILE A 134 -6.73 57.72 26.91
CA ILE A 134 -6.90 56.40 26.28
C ILE A 134 -6.80 56.50 24.75
N GLN A 135 -7.16 57.66 24.16
CA GLN A 135 -7.05 57.88 22.71
C GLN A 135 -5.61 58.16 22.24
N LEU A 136 -4.73 58.65 23.13
CA LEU A 136 -3.32 58.92 22.81
C LEU A 136 -2.41 57.68 22.94
N LEU A 137 -2.82 56.63 23.66
CA LEU A 137 -2.07 55.36 23.76
C LEU A 137 -2.42 54.34 22.66
N ALA A 138 -3.47 54.59 21.86
CA ALA A 138 -3.81 53.77 20.69
C ALA A 138 -3.06 54.19 19.41
N ALA A 139 -2.33 55.30 19.41
CA ALA A 139 -1.68 55.87 18.22
C ALA A 139 -0.18 55.55 18.07
N CYS A 140 0.42 54.78 18.98
CA CYS A 140 1.83 54.34 18.87
C CYS A 140 2.02 52.81 19.05
N GLY A 141 0.94 52.03 18.95
CA GLY A 141 0.96 50.57 18.90
C GLY A 141 0.78 49.96 17.50
N GLY A 142 0.81 50.79 16.46
CA GLY A 142 0.72 50.39 15.05
C GLY A 142 2.01 49.77 14.51
N GLY A 143 2.62 48.87 15.28
CA GLY A 143 3.54 47.89 14.72
C GLY A 143 2.69 46.83 14.05
N SER A 144 2.36 47.04 12.77
CA SER A 144 1.93 45.98 11.88
C SER A 144 3.05 44.93 11.86
N SER A 145 3.01 43.98 12.80
CA SER A 145 3.55 42.66 12.53
C SER A 145 2.89 42.22 11.24
N PRO A 146 3.63 41.96 10.15
CA PRO A 146 3.02 41.34 9.00
C PRO A 146 2.48 40.02 9.53
N SER A 147 1.17 39.91 9.66
CA SER A 147 0.54 38.61 9.56
C SER A 147 0.83 38.19 8.13
N THR A 148 1.99 37.57 7.93
CA THR A 148 2.32 36.81 6.73
C THR A 148 1.29 35.70 6.73
N SER A 149 0.08 35.99 6.25
CA SER A 149 -0.72 34.96 5.60
C SER A 149 0.23 34.42 4.55
N ALA A 150 0.79 33.23 4.79
CA ALA A 150 1.56 32.55 3.78
C ALA A 150 0.65 32.49 2.56
N GLN A 151 0.89 33.39 1.60
CA GLN A 151 0.19 33.38 0.33
C GLN A 151 0.49 32.01 -0.24
N GLN A 152 -0.55 31.18 -0.33
CA GLN A 152 -0.45 29.90 -1.00
C GLN A 152 0.16 30.19 -2.37
N PRO A 153 1.25 29.52 -2.75
CA PRO A 153 1.92 29.82 -4.01
C PRO A 153 0.92 29.71 -5.17
N LEU A 154 1.03 30.61 -6.14
CA LEU A 154 0.12 30.59 -7.29
C LEU A 154 0.42 29.36 -8.17
N PRO A 155 -0.58 28.78 -8.87
CA PRO A 155 -0.33 27.76 -9.88
C PRO A 155 0.58 28.29 -11.01
N ALA A 156 1.51 27.47 -11.49
CA ALA A 156 2.33 27.81 -12.65
C ALA A 156 1.46 28.04 -13.90
N ALA A 157 1.77 29.05 -14.71
CA ALA A 157 0.91 29.42 -15.85
C ALA A 157 0.87 28.37 -16.97
N GLN A 158 2.00 27.68 -17.21
CA GLN A 158 2.14 26.75 -18.33
C GLN A 158 1.57 25.36 -18.02
N GLN A 159 1.65 24.90 -16.76
CA GLN A 159 1.21 23.56 -16.35
C GLN A 159 1.73 22.43 -17.27
N VAL A 160 3.00 22.51 -17.66
CA VAL A 160 3.70 21.49 -18.46
C VAL A 160 4.60 20.68 -17.53
N LEU A 161 4.33 19.37 -17.39
CA LEU A 161 5.16 18.47 -16.62
C LEU A 161 6.26 17.87 -17.50
N VAL A 162 7.52 18.16 -17.21
CA VAL A 162 8.65 17.50 -17.89
C VAL A 162 9.02 16.25 -17.10
N PHE A 163 8.56 15.11 -17.61
CA PHE A 163 8.64 13.80 -16.98
C PHE A 163 9.83 13.03 -17.57
N PRO A 164 10.86 12.65 -16.79
CA PRO A 164 11.88 11.71 -17.26
C PRO A 164 11.42 10.26 -17.05
N ASN A 165 11.15 9.51 -18.12
CA ASN A 165 10.88 8.08 -18.06
C ASN A 165 12.22 7.33 -18.05
N VAL A 166 12.72 7.08 -16.83
CA VAL A 166 14.09 6.63 -16.58
C VAL A 166 14.22 5.11 -16.72
N GLY A 167 15.29 4.66 -17.37
CA GLY A 167 15.58 3.25 -17.61
C GLY A 167 15.07 2.71 -18.94
N THR A 168 14.52 3.57 -19.81
CA THR A 168 13.98 3.14 -21.11
C THR A 168 14.54 3.94 -22.29
N LYS A 169 14.58 3.29 -23.47
CA LYS A 169 14.84 3.95 -24.75
C LYS A 169 13.56 4.42 -25.41
N ASP A 170 12.47 3.65 -25.27
CA ASP A 170 11.15 3.94 -25.84
C ASP A 170 10.09 3.04 -25.19
N ILE A 171 8.81 3.30 -25.45
CA ILE A 171 7.72 2.41 -25.07
C ILE A 171 7.59 1.29 -26.10
N SER A 172 7.57 0.04 -25.65
CA SER A 172 7.48 -1.11 -26.55
C SER A 172 6.09 -1.22 -27.19
N THR A 173 5.05 -1.08 -26.37
CA THR A 173 3.65 -1.21 -26.80
C THR A 173 2.71 -0.46 -25.86
N LEU A 174 1.66 0.11 -26.44
CA LEU A 174 0.52 0.71 -25.74
C LEU A 174 -0.69 -0.24 -25.64
N ASP A 175 -0.56 -1.49 -26.11
CA ASP A 175 -1.62 -2.50 -25.97
C ASP A 175 -1.52 -3.16 -24.58
N PRO A 176 -2.50 -2.98 -23.68
CA PRO A 176 -2.46 -3.56 -22.34
C PRO A 176 -2.34 -5.09 -22.34
N ALA A 177 -2.80 -5.75 -23.41
CA ALA A 177 -2.71 -7.20 -23.56
C ALA A 177 -1.29 -7.74 -23.55
N GLN A 178 -0.31 -6.92 -23.95
CA GLN A 178 1.08 -7.35 -24.07
C GLN A 178 1.83 -7.31 -22.73
N GLY A 179 1.18 -6.84 -21.65
CA GLY A 179 1.82 -6.71 -20.34
C GLY A 179 2.87 -5.61 -20.34
N PRO A 180 2.46 -4.32 -20.20
CA PRO A 180 3.41 -3.23 -20.21
C PRO A 180 4.45 -3.42 -19.11
N ASP A 181 5.73 -3.25 -19.45
CA ASP A 181 6.79 -3.12 -18.45
C ASP A 181 6.55 -1.87 -17.57
N ALA A 182 7.32 -1.74 -16.48
CA ALA A 182 7.15 -0.63 -15.53
C ALA A 182 7.21 0.75 -16.20
N ASN A 183 8.03 0.92 -17.25
CA ASN A 183 8.17 2.19 -17.97
C ASN A 183 6.99 2.47 -18.92
N SER A 184 6.48 1.44 -19.59
CA SER A 184 5.33 1.50 -20.50
C SER A 184 4.03 1.68 -19.71
N ALA A 185 3.94 1.08 -18.51
CA ALA A 185 2.80 1.20 -17.62
C ALA A 185 2.52 2.65 -17.21
N LEU A 186 3.56 3.49 -17.08
CA LEU A 186 3.41 4.92 -16.80
C LEU A 186 2.60 5.65 -17.87
N ALA A 187 2.79 5.31 -19.15
CA ALA A 187 2.01 5.88 -20.24
C ALA A 187 0.64 5.21 -20.36
N VAL A 188 0.57 3.89 -20.25
CA VAL A 188 -0.69 3.12 -20.31
C VAL A 188 -1.67 3.62 -19.23
N ASN A 189 -1.23 3.82 -17.99
CA ASN A 189 -2.05 4.30 -16.88
C ASN A 189 -2.54 5.76 -17.04
N MET A 190 -1.97 6.52 -17.97
CA MET A 190 -2.47 7.86 -18.35
C MET A 190 -3.51 7.79 -19.46
N ILE A 191 -3.39 6.81 -20.36
CA ILE A 191 -4.19 6.67 -21.58
C ILE A 191 -5.45 5.83 -21.32
N TYR A 192 -5.36 4.85 -20.43
CA TYR A 192 -6.44 3.93 -20.10
C TYR A 192 -6.92 4.14 -18.66
N SER A 193 -8.15 3.73 -18.40
CA SER A 193 -8.77 3.73 -17.08
C SER A 193 -9.81 2.61 -17.03
N GLY A 194 -10.09 2.06 -15.86
CA GLY A 194 -10.69 0.73 -15.71
C GLY A 194 -11.92 0.71 -14.82
N LEU A 195 -12.37 -0.49 -14.45
CA LEU A 195 -13.49 -0.66 -13.50
C LEU A 195 -13.14 -0.08 -12.13
N VAL A 196 -11.89 -0.30 -11.71
CA VAL A 196 -11.34 0.06 -10.40
C VAL A 196 -9.94 0.64 -10.58
N ARG A 197 -9.40 1.27 -9.53
CA ARG A 197 -8.02 1.74 -9.49
C ARG A 197 -7.42 1.55 -8.10
N ALA A 198 -6.09 1.49 -8.03
CA ALA A 198 -5.36 1.49 -6.77
C ALA A 198 -5.09 2.93 -6.27
N THR A 199 -5.18 3.13 -4.96
CA THR A 199 -4.69 4.34 -4.28
C THR A 199 -3.20 4.23 -3.96
N ALA A 200 -2.60 5.31 -3.44
CA ALA A 200 -1.18 5.32 -3.06
C ALA A 200 -0.84 4.27 -1.98
N ASP A 201 -1.79 3.87 -1.14
CA ASP A 201 -1.67 2.80 -0.15
C ASP A 201 -2.10 1.43 -0.68
N LEU A 202 -2.32 1.31 -2.00
CA LEU A 202 -2.70 0.09 -2.72
C LEU A 202 -4.11 -0.42 -2.40
N SER A 203 -4.94 0.36 -1.71
CA SER A 203 -6.36 0.05 -1.56
C SER A 203 -7.09 0.17 -2.90
N VAL A 204 -8.01 -0.74 -3.17
CA VAL A 204 -8.83 -0.69 -4.39
C VAL A 204 -10.03 0.23 -4.19
N VAL A 205 -10.18 1.21 -5.08
CA VAL A 205 -11.30 2.16 -5.08
C VAL A 205 -12.05 2.16 -6.43
N PRO A 206 -13.32 2.58 -6.46
CA PRO A 206 -14.07 2.75 -7.70
C PRO A 206 -13.36 3.67 -8.70
N ASP A 207 -13.31 3.25 -9.96
CA ASP A 207 -12.92 4.10 -11.09
C ASP A 207 -14.13 4.28 -12.02
N GLN A 208 -14.25 3.53 -13.11
CA GLN A 208 -15.43 3.59 -13.99
C GLN A 208 -16.67 2.90 -13.43
N ALA A 209 -16.55 2.11 -12.38
CA ALA A 209 -17.67 1.34 -11.83
C ALA A 209 -17.70 1.31 -10.31
N THR A 210 -18.90 1.14 -9.75
CA THR A 210 -19.07 0.58 -8.40
C THR A 210 -19.38 -0.90 -8.51
N TRP A 211 -19.25 -1.67 -7.44
CA TRP A 211 -19.47 -3.11 -7.51
C TRP A 211 -20.22 -3.68 -6.30
N GLN A 212 -20.80 -4.86 -6.49
CA GLN A 212 -21.15 -5.78 -5.40
C GLN A 212 -20.50 -7.14 -5.63
N VAL A 213 -20.14 -7.78 -4.52
CA VAL A 213 -19.60 -9.14 -4.50
C VAL A 213 -20.61 -10.07 -3.84
N SER A 214 -20.86 -11.23 -4.44
CA SER A 214 -21.69 -12.28 -3.85
C SER A 214 -21.08 -12.82 -2.55
N SER A 215 -21.92 -13.41 -1.69
CA SER A 215 -21.47 -13.94 -0.39
C SER A 215 -20.46 -15.08 -0.50
N ASP A 216 -20.44 -15.81 -1.62
CA ASP A 216 -19.49 -16.87 -1.93
C ASP A 216 -18.21 -16.36 -2.64
N GLN A 217 -18.10 -15.04 -2.85
CA GLN A 217 -16.95 -14.36 -3.49
C GLN A 217 -16.63 -14.84 -4.91
N ARG A 218 -17.64 -15.33 -5.63
CA ARG A 218 -17.50 -15.82 -7.02
C ARG A 218 -18.14 -14.93 -8.06
N VAL A 219 -19.12 -14.10 -7.70
CA VAL A 219 -19.85 -13.26 -8.64
C VAL A 219 -19.65 -11.80 -8.28
N TYR A 220 -19.06 -11.06 -9.22
CA TYR A 220 -18.82 -9.63 -9.13
C TYR A 220 -19.73 -8.92 -10.12
N THR A 221 -20.61 -8.05 -9.62
CA THR A 221 -21.50 -7.23 -10.45
C THR A 221 -21.02 -5.79 -10.38
N PHE A 222 -20.63 -5.23 -11.53
CA PHE A 222 -20.16 -3.87 -11.70
C PHE A 222 -21.26 -3.01 -12.32
N HIS A 223 -21.51 -1.86 -11.70
CA HIS A 223 -22.37 -0.81 -12.22
C HIS A 223 -21.51 0.33 -12.74
N LEU A 224 -21.43 0.43 -14.07
CA LEU A 224 -20.67 1.44 -14.78
C LEU A 224 -21.29 2.83 -14.56
N LYS A 225 -20.43 3.85 -14.46
CA LYS A 225 -20.85 5.25 -14.49
C LYS A 225 -21.46 5.56 -15.87
N PRO A 226 -22.54 6.33 -15.94
CA PRO A 226 -23.10 6.73 -17.22
C PRO A 226 -22.18 7.72 -17.94
N GLY A 227 -22.20 7.69 -19.28
CA GLY A 227 -21.53 8.70 -20.12
C GLY A 227 -20.02 8.53 -20.28
N ILE A 228 -19.45 7.37 -19.93
CA ILE A 228 -18.06 7.07 -20.21
C ILE A 228 -17.87 6.92 -21.73
N THR A 229 -16.84 7.56 -22.25
CA THR A 229 -16.46 7.50 -23.66
C THR A 229 -14.95 7.33 -23.80
N PHE A 230 -14.53 6.70 -24.88
CA PHE A 230 -13.15 6.78 -25.36
C PHE A 230 -12.80 8.22 -25.74
N SER A 231 -11.51 8.51 -25.91
CA SER A 231 -11.01 9.82 -26.33
C SER A 231 -11.49 10.30 -27.71
N ASP A 232 -12.12 9.43 -28.52
CA ASP A 232 -12.76 9.78 -29.80
C ASP A 232 -14.27 10.08 -29.65
N GLY A 233 -14.80 9.98 -28.42
CA GLY A 233 -16.22 10.14 -28.11
C GLY A 233 -17.05 8.85 -28.24
N THR A 234 -16.47 7.72 -28.66
CA THR A 234 -17.17 6.43 -28.75
C THR A 234 -17.62 5.99 -27.36
N PRO A 235 -18.91 5.64 -27.14
CA PRO A 235 -19.40 5.20 -25.83
C PRO A 235 -18.77 3.90 -25.33
N VAL A 236 -18.52 3.83 -24.03
CA VAL A 236 -18.15 2.60 -23.31
C VAL A 236 -19.38 2.01 -22.64
N THR A 237 -19.63 0.73 -22.88
CA THR A 237 -20.72 -0.03 -22.24
C THR A 237 -20.18 -1.31 -21.62
N ALA A 238 -21.03 -2.05 -20.91
CA ALA A 238 -20.67 -3.38 -20.41
C ALA A 238 -20.27 -4.35 -21.54
N GLN A 239 -20.80 -4.17 -22.75
CA GLN A 239 -20.40 -4.96 -23.93
C GLN A 239 -18.96 -4.65 -24.37
N THR A 240 -18.48 -3.41 -24.17
CA THR A 240 -17.07 -3.05 -24.41
C THR A 240 -16.14 -3.88 -23.52
N TYR A 241 -16.50 -4.09 -22.25
CA TYR A 241 -15.74 -4.94 -21.33
C TYR A 241 -15.83 -6.43 -21.70
N VAL A 242 -17.02 -6.93 -22.08
CA VAL A 242 -17.18 -8.31 -22.59
C VAL A 242 -16.23 -8.56 -23.76
N PHE A 243 -16.19 -7.64 -24.73
CA PHE A 243 -15.26 -7.70 -25.86
C PHE A 243 -13.81 -7.70 -25.39
N THR A 244 -13.43 -6.74 -24.54
CA THR A 244 -12.06 -6.55 -24.06
C THR A 244 -11.53 -7.82 -23.40
N LEU A 245 -12.21 -8.31 -22.36
CA LEU A 245 -11.77 -9.49 -21.61
C LEU A 245 -11.75 -10.74 -22.50
N THR A 246 -12.73 -10.90 -23.38
CA THR A 246 -12.68 -12.02 -24.34
C THR A 246 -11.47 -11.90 -25.28
N ARG A 247 -11.16 -10.69 -25.77
CA ARG A 247 -10.08 -10.45 -26.74
C ARG A 247 -8.72 -10.74 -26.15
N GLN A 248 -8.45 -10.38 -24.89
CA GLN A 248 -7.14 -10.61 -24.26
C GLN A 248 -6.74 -12.10 -24.26
N LEU A 249 -7.72 -12.98 -24.09
CA LEU A 249 -7.53 -14.43 -24.07
C LEU A 249 -7.44 -15.08 -25.45
N LEU A 250 -7.72 -14.37 -26.54
CA LEU A 250 -7.73 -15.00 -27.87
C LEU A 250 -6.31 -15.46 -28.29
N PRO A 251 -6.14 -16.69 -28.82
CA PRO A 251 -4.82 -17.22 -29.19
C PRO A 251 -4.03 -16.33 -30.16
N GLU A 252 -4.72 -15.64 -31.07
CA GLU A 252 -4.10 -14.73 -32.03
C GLU A 252 -3.53 -13.44 -31.42
N VAL A 253 -3.97 -13.04 -30.21
CA VAL A 253 -3.44 -11.87 -29.49
C VAL A 253 -2.09 -12.19 -28.84
N LYS A 254 -1.86 -13.47 -28.52
CA LYS A 254 -0.61 -13.96 -27.91
C LYS A 254 -0.21 -13.18 -26.66
N SER A 255 -1.19 -12.80 -25.84
CA SER A 255 -0.92 -12.12 -24.57
C SER A 255 -0.06 -13.02 -23.67
N PRO A 256 1.09 -12.52 -23.16
CA PRO A 256 1.90 -13.28 -22.21
C PRO A 256 1.26 -13.34 -20.81
N ILE A 257 0.28 -12.48 -20.52
CA ILE A 257 -0.26 -12.27 -19.17
C ILE A 257 -1.76 -12.60 -19.02
N ALA A 258 -2.53 -12.66 -20.12
CA ALA A 258 -3.99 -12.80 -20.04
C ALA A 258 -4.44 -14.06 -19.31
N SER A 259 -3.87 -15.22 -19.64
CA SER A 259 -4.21 -16.49 -18.98
C SER A 259 -3.91 -16.48 -17.48
N PHE A 260 -2.92 -15.70 -17.04
CA PHE A 260 -2.55 -15.59 -15.63
C PHE A 260 -3.57 -14.73 -14.87
N PHE A 261 -3.86 -13.52 -15.35
CA PHE A 261 -4.77 -12.60 -14.65
C PHE A 261 -6.25 -12.92 -14.86
N GLU A 262 -6.66 -13.38 -16.04
CA GLU A 262 -8.06 -13.70 -16.35
C GLU A 262 -8.40 -15.18 -16.10
N GLY A 263 -7.42 -16.04 -15.79
CA GLY A 263 -7.62 -17.47 -15.57
C GLY A 263 -8.60 -17.82 -14.44
N PHE A 264 -8.90 -16.87 -13.55
CA PHE A 264 -9.92 -17.01 -12.51
C PHE A 264 -11.35 -16.93 -13.05
N ILE A 265 -11.55 -16.35 -14.23
CA ILE A 265 -12.87 -16.15 -14.84
C ILE A 265 -13.37 -17.44 -15.47
N ALA A 266 -14.64 -17.77 -15.25
CA ALA A 266 -15.25 -18.96 -15.85
C ALA A 266 -15.15 -18.93 -17.39
N GLY A 267 -14.68 -20.02 -17.98
CA GLY A 267 -14.49 -20.15 -19.43
C GLY A 267 -13.18 -19.57 -19.97
N ALA A 268 -12.34 -18.91 -19.16
CA ALA A 268 -11.10 -18.30 -19.64
C ALA A 268 -10.15 -19.31 -20.32
N ALA A 269 -9.99 -20.49 -19.71
CA ALA A 269 -9.16 -21.56 -20.25
C ALA A 269 -9.63 -22.07 -21.62
N ASP A 270 -10.94 -22.08 -21.89
CA ASP A 270 -11.47 -22.55 -23.18
C ASP A 270 -11.29 -21.50 -24.29
N VAL A 271 -11.35 -20.21 -23.95
CA VAL A 271 -11.01 -19.12 -24.88
C VAL A 271 -9.52 -19.13 -25.19
N ALA A 272 -8.66 -19.20 -24.17
CA ALA A 272 -7.20 -19.27 -24.32
C ALA A 272 -6.74 -20.49 -25.13
N ALA A 273 -7.45 -21.61 -25.03
CA ALA A 273 -7.19 -22.81 -25.83
C ALA A 273 -7.78 -22.75 -27.25
N GLY A 274 -8.49 -21.68 -27.62
CA GLY A 274 -9.13 -21.54 -28.92
C GLY A 274 -10.35 -22.43 -29.16
N LYS A 275 -10.92 -23.04 -28.10
CA LYS A 275 -12.10 -23.91 -28.20
C LYS A 275 -13.40 -23.11 -28.40
N THR A 276 -13.40 -21.86 -27.95
CA THR A 276 -14.52 -20.92 -28.07
C THR A 276 -14.00 -19.50 -28.20
N ARG A 277 -14.82 -18.59 -28.73
CA ARG A 277 -14.54 -17.14 -28.80
C ARG A 277 -15.48 -16.35 -27.88
N THR A 278 -16.04 -17.02 -26.89
CA THR A 278 -16.99 -16.45 -25.93
C THR A 278 -16.54 -16.79 -24.53
N LEU A 279 -16.28 -15.74 -23.73
CA LEU A 279 -15.92 -15.88 -22.34
C LEU A 279 -17.19 -16.03 -21.48
N SER A 280 -17.55 -17.26 -21.13
CA SER A 280 -18.83 -17.59 -20.46
C SER A 280 -19.01 -16.94 -19.09
N GLY A 281 -17.91 -16.63 -18.41
CA GLY A 281 -17.90 -15.97 -17.11
C GLY A 281 -18.15 -14.46 -17.16
N VAL A 282 -18.19 -13.82 -18.33
CA VAL A 282 -18.38 -12.37 -18.45
C VAL A 282 -19.65 -12.08 -19.24
N ARG A 283 -20.57 -11.32 -18.63
CA ARG A 283 -21.84 -10.96 -19.24
C ARG A 283 -22.19 -9.49 -19.02
N ALA A 284 -22.64 -8.83 -20.07
CA ALA A 284 -23.34 -7.56 -19.97
C ALA A 284 -24.83 -7.86 -19.71
N LEU A 285 -25.33 -7.51 -18.52
CA LEU A 285 -26.75 -7.66 -18.18
C LEU A 285 -27.59 -6.56 -18.84
N ASP A 286 -26.99 -5.38 -18.99
CA ASP A 286 -27.48 -4.24 -19.75
C ASP A 286 -26.27 -3.37 -20.15
N ASN A 287 -26.47 -2.15 -20.68
CA ASN A 287 -25.37 -1.28 -21.12
C ASN A 287 -24.45 -0.81 -19.99
N LEU A 288 -24.93 -0.74 -18.75
CA LEU A 288 -24.21 -0.21 -17.59
C LEU A 288 -24.01 -1.24 -16.48
N THR A 289 -24.44 -2.48 -16.66
CA THR A 289 -24.26 -3.55 -15.68
C THR A 289 -23.46 -4.70 -16.27
N LEU A 290 -22.20 -4.82 -15.85
CA LEU A 290 -21.31 -5.92 -16.18
C LEU A 290 -21.30 -6.93 -15.03
N GLN A 291 -21.34 -8.22 -15.32
CA GLN A 291 -21.14 -9.26 -14.32
C GLN A 291 -20.02 -10.21 -14.73
N ILE A 292 -19.14 -10.49 -13.78
CA ILE A 292 -18.02 -11.43 -13.90
C ILE A 292 -18.23 -12.56 -12.90
N THR A 293 -18.11 -13.80 -13.37
CA THR A 293 -18.22 -15.04 -12.58
C THR A 293 -16.90 -15.78 -12.59
N LEU A 294 -16.41 -16.12 -11.40
CA LEU A 294 -15.14 -16.80 -11.17
C LEU A 294 -15.33 -18.31 -10.96
N ILE A 295 -14.31 -19.09 -11.28
CA ILE A 295 -14.30 -20.56 -11.12
C ILE A 295 -14.23 -21.00 -9.64
N ARG A 296 -13.74 -20.12 -8.77
CA ARG A 296 -13.58 -20.34 -7.33
C ARG A 296 -13.64 -19.00 -6.58
N PRO A 297 -13.82 -18.99 -5.25
CA PRO A 297 -13.72 -17.76 -4.46
C PRO A 297 -12.32 -17.16 -4.66
N THR A 298 -12.26 -15.88 -5.01
CA THR A 298 -11.01 -15.14 -5.22
C THR A 298 -11.12 -13.81 -4.49
N PRO A 299 -10.75 -13.74 -3.19
CA PRO A 299 -10.93 -12.53 -2.37
C PRO A 299 -10.13 -11.32 -2.87
N PHE A 300 -9.08 -11.57 -3.66
CA PHE A 300 -8.16 -10.57 -4.21
C PHE A 300 -8.48 -10.17 -5.66
N PHE A 301 -9.67 -10.51 -6.17
CA PHE A 301 -9.98 -10.28 -7.58
C PHE A 301 -10.04 -8.79 -7.93
N LEU A 302 -10.41 -7.92 -6.97
CA LEU A 302 -10.45 -6.48 -7.20
C LEU A 302 -9.04 -5.90 -7.40
N GLU A 303 -8.06 -6.44 -6.68
CA GLU A 303 -6.64 -6.09 -6.77
C GLU A 303 -6.11 -6.50 -8.16
N VAL A 304 -6.49 -7.68 -8.65
CA VAL A 304 -6.18 -8.13 -10.03
C VAL A 304 -6.73 -7.17 -11.09
N LEU A 305 -7.96 -6.67 -10.89
CA LEU A 305 -8.62 -5.74 -11.81
C LEU A 305 -7.98 -4.35 -11.86
N THR A 306 -6.99 -4.05 -11.00
CA THR A 306 -6.22 -2.80 -11.10
C THR A 306 -5.19 -2.84 -12.24
N ASN A 307 -4.97 -4.00 -12.85
CA ASN A 307 -4.09 -4.14 -14.01
C ASN A 307 -4.76 -3.58 -15.29
N PRO A 308 -4.07 -2.76 -16.11
CA PRO A 308 -4.64 -2.20 -17.33
C PRO A 308 -5.11 -3.21 -18.38
N LEU A 309 -4.72 -4.49 -18.25
CA LEU A 309 -5.26 -5.59 -19.03
C LEU A 309 -6.80 -5.60 -19.06
N PHE A 310 -7.44 -5.17 -17.96
CA PHE A 310 -8.89 -5.14 -17.77
C PHE A 310 -9.55 -3.83 -18.24
N ASP A 311 -8.77 -2.85 -18.70
CA ASP A 311 -9.28 -1.56 -19.15
C ASP A 311 -9.97 -1.70 -20.52
N PRO A 312 -11.14 -1.05 -20.72
CA PRO A 312 -11.92 -1.22 -21.93
C PRO A 312 -11.11 -0.75 -23.15
N LEU A 313 -11.14 -1.55 -24.22
CA LEU A 313 -10.49 -1.27 -25.50
C LEU A 313 -11.53 -0.92 -26.56
N ASN A 314 -11.19 0.01 -27.47
CA ASN A 314 -12.07 0.42 -28.56
C ASN A 314 -12.05 -0.63 -29.70
N PRO A 315 -13.15 -1.39 -29.91
CA PRO A 315 -13.17 -2.47 -30.91
C PRO A 315 -12.94 -1.95 -32.33
N ALA A 316 -13.40 -0.73 -32.64
CA ALA A 316 -13.29 -0.14 -33.98
C ALA A 316 -11.82 0.16 -34.36
N LEU A 317 -10.97 0.52 -33.38
CA LEU A 317 -9.54 0.71 -33.61
C LEU A 317 -8.84 -0.63 -33.89
N ILE A 318 -9.19 -1.68 -33.14
CA ILE A 318 -8.63 -3.02 -33.36
C ILE A 318 -9.08 -3.60 -34.70
N GLU A 319 -10.35 -3.38 -35.09
CA GLU A 319 -10.84 -3.77 -36.41
C GLU A 319 -10.10 -3.03 -37.54
N LYS A 320 -9.85 -1.73 -37.37
CA LYS A 320 -9.17 -0.89 -38.37
C LYS A 320 -7.69 -1.22 -38.54
N TYR A 321 -6.96 -1.42 -37.43
CA TYR A 321 -5.49 -1.58 -37.44
C TYR A 321 -5.03 -3.04 -37.33
N GLY A 322 -5.96 -3.99 -37.10
CA GLY A 322 -5.67 -5.41 -36.90
C GLY A 322 -5.33 -5.75 -35.45
N GLN A 323 -4.98 -7.02 -35.17
CA GLN A 323 -4.67 -7.46 -33.80
C GLN A 323 -3.27 -7.08 -33.34
N ALA A 324 -2.29 -7.08 -34.26
CA ALA A 324 -0.89 -6.84 -33.93
C ALA A 324 -0.55 -5.35 -34.00
N ASN A 325 0.11 -4.83 -32.96
CA ASN A 325 0.64 -3.47 -32.91
C ASN A 325 -0.41 -2.35 -33.15
N TRP A 326 -1.69 -2.66 -32.94
CA TRP A 326 -2.80 -1.74 -33.20
C TRP A 326 -2.71 -0.49 -32.34
N ALA A 327 -2.36 -0.64 -31.07
CA ALA A 327 -2.32 0.46 -30.11
C ALA A 327 -1.22 1.47 -30.47
N ASN A 328 -0.05 1.01 -30.92
CA ASN A 328 1.01 1.92 -31.34
C ASN A 328 0.62 2.68 -32.62
N GLN A 329 -0.04 2.00 -33.57
CA GLN A 329 -0.55 2.64 -34.79
C GLN A 329 -1.70 3.63 -34.50
N ALA A 330 -2.49 3.34 -33.47
CA ALA A 330 -3.61 4.15 -33.04
C ALA A 330 -3.23 5.17 -31.93
N ALA A 331 -1.95 5.31 -31.58
CA ALA A 331 -1.52 6.20 -30.48
C ALA A 331 -2.06 7.63 -30.63
N GLY A 332 -1.95 8.22 -31.82
CA GLY A 332 -2.52 9.54 -32.13
C GLY A 332 -4.02 9.56 -32.44
N ASN A 333 -4.70 8.42 -32.37
CA ASN A 333 -6.12 8.21 -32.73
C ASN A 333 -6.97 7.80 -31.53
N ALA A 334 -6.70 8.38 -30.35
CA ALA A 334 -7.62 8.34 -29.22
C ALA A 334 -7.93 6.92 -28.67
N LEU A 335 -6.87 6.22 -28.23
CA LEU A 335 -6.87 4.82 -27.78
C LEU A 335 -7.83 4.45 -26.64
N GLY A 336 -7.95 5.31 -25.63
CA GLY A 336 -8.40 4.89 -24.32
C GLY A 336 -9.39 5.84 -23.67
N THR A 337 -9.73 5.52 -22.42
CA THR A 337 -10.72 6.22 -21.60
C THR A 337 -10.08 7.09 -20.52
N GLY A 338 -8.75 7.09 -20.44
CA GLY A 338 -7.98 7.71 -19.37
C GLY A 338 -7.93 9.25 -19.45
N PRO A 339 -7.30 9.88 -18.44
CA PRO A 339 -7.25 11.33 -18.28
C PRO A 339 -6.43 12.05 -19.35
N PHE A 340 -5.50 11.36 -20.02
CA PHE A 340 -4.68 11.92 -21.09
C PHE A 340 -4.81 11.11 -22.38
N MET A 341 -4.44 11.74 -23.48
CA MET A 341 -4.27 11.10 -24.79
C MET A 341 -2.93 11.50 -25.39
N VAL A 342 -2.38 10.64 -26.26
CA VAL A 342 -1.12 10.92 -26.95
C VAL A 342 -1.36 11.97 -28.03
N LYS A 343 -0.65 13.09 -27.94
CA LYS A 343 -0.62 14.15 -28.96
C LYS A 343 0.44 13.86 -30.01
N SER A 344 1.62 13.41 -29.58
CA SER A 344 2.70 12.98 -30.48
C SER A 344 3.62 11.98 -29.80
N TRP A 345 4.21 11.09 -30.59
CA TRP A 345 5.21 10.13 -30.13
C TRP A 345 6.42 10.21 -31.04
N LEU A 346 7.48 10.82 -30.53
CA LEU A 346 8.79 10.92 -31.17
C LEU A 346 9.63 9.76 -30.65
N HIS A 347 9.63 8.66 -31.40
CA HIS A 347 10.32 7.43 -31.02
C HIS A 347 11.76 7.67 -30.61
N ASN A 348 12.17 7.01 -29.52
CA ASN A 348 13.46 7.16 -28.84
C ASN A 348 13.78 8.55 -28.25
N VAL A 349 12.83 9.49 -28.27
CA VAL A 349 13.02 10.85 -27.76
C VAL A 349 12.00 11.18 -26.67
N LYS A 350 10.71 11.29 -27.04
CA LYS A 350 9.65 11.64 -26.10
C LYS A 350 8.25 11.26 -26.58
N MET A 351 7.33 11.13 -25.64
CA MET A 351 5.89 11.10 -25.87
C MET A 351 5.24 12.34 -25.24
N VAL A 352 4.47 13.07 -26.04
CA VAL A 352 3.72 14.25 -25.59
C VAL A 352 2.28 13.82 -25.33
N LEU A 353 1.82 13.97 -24.10
CA LEU A 353 0.43 13.68 -23.70
C LEU A 353 -0.31 14.96 -23.33
N VAL A 354 -1.57 15.05 -23.71
CA VAL A 354 -2.46 16.17 -23.39
C VAL A 354 -3.77 15.69 -22.77
N PRO A 355 -4.47 16.51 -21.98
CA PRO A 355 -5.73 16.12 -21.38
C PRO A 355 -6.73 15.58 -22.40
N ASN A 356 -7.35 14.45 -22.09
CA ASN A 356 -8.40 13.87 -22.90
C ASN A 356 -9.68 14.72 -22.78
N PRO A 357 -10.17 15.36 -23.86
CA PRO A 357 -11.37 16.18 -23.82
C PRO A 357 -12.64 15.37 -23.54
N HIS A 358 -12.61 14.05 -23.64
CA HIS A 358 -13.71 13.14 -23.35
C HIS A 358 -13.57 12.38 -22.03
N TYR A 359 -12.57 12.70 -21.19
CA TYR A 359 -12.42 12.06 -19.89
C TYR A 359 -13.65 12.27 -19.01
N TYR A 360 -14.17 11.17 -18.45
CA TYR A 360 -15.39 11.16 -17.64
C TYR A 360 -15.18 11.72 -16.23
N GLY A 361 -13.94 11.68 -15.73
CA GLY A 361 -13.57 12.13 -14.39
C GLY A 361 -13.27 13.64 -14.30
N PRO A 362 -12.82 14.11 -13.12
CA PRO A 362 -12.34 15.47 -12.95
C PRO A 362 -11.25 15.84 -13.97
N ARG A 363 -11.30 17.05 -14.52
CA ARG A 363 -10.36 17.48 -15.56
C ARG A 363 -8.93 17.59 -15.00
N PRO A 364 -7.91 17.07 -15.71
CA PRO A 364 -6.52 17.30 -15.36
C PRO A 364 -6.19 18.80 -15.29
N ARG A 365 -5.36 19.19 -14.33
CA ARG A 365 -4.87 20.58 -14.22
C ARG A 365 -3.65 20.83 -15.09
N LEU A 366 -2.87 19.78 -15.36
CA LEU A 366 -1.79 19.80 -16.33
C LEU A 366 -2.35 20.05 -17.73
N ARG A 367 -1.63 20.85 -18.53
CA ARG A 367 -1.96 21.10 -19.94
C ARG A 367 -1.21 20.17 -20.88
N GLU A 368 -0.04 19.71 -20.47
CA GLU A 368 0.81 18.81 -21.23
C GLU A 368 1.73 18.03 -20.30
N VAL A 369 2.02 16.78 -20.66
CA VAL A 369 3.07 15.95 -20.07
C VAL A 369 4.07 15.64 -21.17
N ASP A 370 5.29 16.13 -21.02
CA ASP A 370 6.42 15.81 -21.87
C ASP A 370 7.17 14.62 -21.24
N MET A 371 6.81 13.40 -21.65
CA MET A 371 7.46 12.17 -21.19
C MET A 371 8.71 11.89 -22.03
N LEU A 372 9.89 12.19 -21.49
CA LEU A 372 11.19 12.01 -22.12
C LEU A 372 11.72 10.59 -21.87
N PHE A 373 12.22 9.90 -22.88
CA PHE A 373 12.81 8.57 -22.69
C PHE A 373 14.30 8.70 -22.35
N VAL A 374 14.71 8.18 -21.19
CA VAL A 374 16.08 8.31 -20.70
C VAL A 374 16.60 6.96 -20.27
N SER A 375 17.58 6.42 -21.01
CA SER A 375 18.02 5.03 -20.77
C SER A 375 18.92 4.86 -19.55
N ASP A 376 19.76 5.86 -19.26
CA ASP A 376 20.76 5.80 -18.20
C ASP A 376 20.29 6.62 -16.97
N PRO A 377 20.03 5.98 -15.81
CA PRO A 377 19.58 6.70 -14.61
C PRO A 377 20.56 7.74 -14.07
N ALA A 378 21.88 7.52 -14.20
CA ALA A 378 22.88 8.49 -13.75
C ALA A 378 22.87 9.77 -14.61
N THR A 379 22.68 9.62 -15.91
CA THR A 379 22.48 10.74 -16.85
C THR A 379 21.18 11.48 -16.55
N ALA A 380 20.10 10.74 -16.25
CA ALA A 380 18.83 11.34 -15.85
C ALA A 380 18.96 12.20 -14.58
N PHE A 381 19.71 11.70 -13.57
CA PHE A 381 19.97 12.45 -12.34
C PHE A 381 20.75 13.74 -12.62
N LYS A 382 21.80 13.71 -13.44
CA LYS A 382 22.56 14.91 -13.83
C LYS A 382 21.72 15.92 -14.60
N ALA A 383 20.85 15.47 -15.50
CA ALA A 383 19.93 16.35 -16.23
C ALA A 383 18.90 17.01 -15.30
N TYR A 384 18.44 16.30 -14.26
CA TYR A 384 17.63 16.90 -13.20
C TYR A 384 18.41 17.97 -12.41
N GLU A 385 19.66 17.72 -12.04
CA GLU A 385 20.52 18.73 -11.39
C GLU A 385 20.73 19.97 -12.27
N ALA A 386 20.67 19.81 -13.60
CA ALA A 386 20.70 20.89 -14.57
C ALA A 386 19.33 21.53 -14.84
N HIS A 387 18.32 21.27 -13.99
CA HIS A 387 16.96 21.80 -14.09
C HIS A 387 16.22 21.45 -15.39
N GLN A 388 16.57 20.35 -16.05
CA GLN A 388 15.92 19.94 -17.30
C GLN A 388 14.61 19.19 -17.08
N TYR A 389 14.37 18.66 -15.88
CA TYR A 389 13.19 17.86 -15.55
C TYR A 389 12.44 18.45 -14.35
N SER A 390 11.12 18.20 -14.30
CA SER A 390 10.32 18.69 -13.18
C SER A 390 10.56 17.92 -11.87
N PHE A 391 11.01 16.68 -11.97
CA PHE A 391 11.37 15.80 -10.86
C PHE A 391 12.32 14.71 -11.38
N ILE A 392 12.87 13.89 -10.49
CA ILE A 392 13.63 12.69 -10.86
C ILE A 392 13.22 11.50 -9.98
N TRP A 393 13.23 10.31 -10.56
CA TRP A 393 12.97 9.04 -9.88
C TRP A 393 13.92 7.97 -10.42
N ASN A 394 13.89 6.77 -9.83
CA ASN A 394 14.83 5.69 -10.16
C ASN A 394 16.30 6.10 -9.99
N ILE A 395 16.59 6.79 -8.89
CA ILE A 395 17.94 7.30 -8.60
C ILE A 395 18.87 6.11 -8.30
N PRO A 396 20.00 5.96 -9.00
CA PRO A 396 20.89 4.82 -8.82
C PRO A 396 21.62 4.87 -7.46
N PRO A 397 22.03 3.71 -6.89
CA PRO A 397 22.67 3.63 -5.58
C PRO A 397 23.87 4.57 -5.36
N ASP A 398 24.68 4.77 -6.40
CA ASP A 398 25.86 5.64 -6.36
C ASP A 398 25.51 7.12 -6.12
N GLU A 399 24.30 7.53 -6.50
CA GLU A 399 23.84 8.91 -6.41
C GLU A 399 22.98 9.19 -5.18
N LEU A 400 22.58 8.15 -4.43
CA LEU A 400 21.73 8.28 -3.24
C LEU A 400 22.34 9.19 -2.17
N GLY A 401 23.66 9.17 -2.00
CA GLY A 401 24.35 10.05 -1.06
C GLY A 401 24.16 11.53 -1.36
N ARG A 402 24.14 11.90 -2.65
CA ARG A 402 23.87 13.27 -3.11
C ARG A 402 22.37 13.57 -3.05
N ALA A 403 21.54 12.67 -3.57
CA ALA A 403 20.09 12.84 -3.61
C ALA A 403 19.46 13.05 -2.24
N ARG A 404 19.94 12.35 -1.19
CA ARG A 404 19.46 12.51 0.20
C ARG A 404 19.59 13.92 0.75
N GLN A 405 20.46 14.75 0.18
CA GLN A 405 20.68 16.13 0.60
C GLN A 405 19.75 17.12 -0.13
N MET A 406 19.02 16.66 -1.15
CA MET A 406 18.16 17.51 -1.97
C MET A 406 16.77 17.67 -1.32
N PRO A 407 16.19 18.89 -1.35
CA PRO A 407 14.80 19.10 -0.93
C PRO A 407 13.84 18.26 -1.76
N GLY A 408 12.90 17.57 -1.10
CA GLY A 408 11.95 16.69 -1.78
C GLY A 408 12.44 15.26 -2.01
N PHE A 409 13.62 14.89 -1.49
CA PHE A 409 14.06 13.50 -1.50
C PHE A 409 13.08 12.59 -0.77
N VAL A 410 12.68 11.51 -1.43
CA VAL A 410 11.86 10.44 -0.88
C VAL A 410 12.42 9.09 -1.32
N GLN A 411 12.37 8.12 -0.41
CA GLN A 411 12.67 6.72 -0.68
C GLN A 411 11.53 5.86 -0.13
N ARG A 412 11.05 4.89 -0.90
CA ARG A 412 9.95 3.99 -0.53
C ARG A 412 10.26 2.57 -0.96
N SER A 413 9.86 1.60 -0.14
CA SER A 413 9.93 0.19 -0.53
C SER A 413 9.05 -0.04 -1.74
N LEU A 414 9.55 -0.83 -2.67
CA LEU A 414 8.75 -1.46 -3.71
C LEU A 414 8.12 -2.74 -3.14
N LEU A 415 7.08 -3.24 -3.81
CA LEU A 415 6.52 -4.56 -3.56
C LEU A 415 7.40 -5.62 -4.25
N GLN A 416 8.69 -5.62 -3.91
CA GLN A 416 9.68 -6.50 -4.51
C GLN A 416 10.67 -6.94 -3.44
N THR A 417 10.96 -8.24 -3.39
CA THR A 417 11.89 -8.86 -2.44
C THR A 417 12.88 -9.73 -3.22
N ASP A 418 14.16 -9.55 -2.91
CA ASP A 418 15.24 -10.40 -3.38
C ASP A 418 15.43 -11.55 -2.38
N LEU A 419 15.39 -12.78 -2.88
CA LEU A 419 15.26 -14.01 -2.11
C LEU A 419 16.28 -15.04 -2.59
N LEU A 420 16.66 -15.94 -1.68
CA LEU A 420 17.29 -17.21 -2.04
C LEU A 420 16.30 -18.36 -1.87
N PHE A 421 16.40 -19.37 -2.73
CA PHE A 421 15.78 -20.67 -2.51
C PHE A 421 16.83 -21.78 -2.49
N PHE A 422 16.45 -22.90 -1.90
CA PHE A 422 17.27 -24.10 -1.83
C PHE A 422 16.51 -25.27 -2.40
N TYR A 423 17.14 -26.06 -3.27
CA TYR A 423 16.53 -27.27 -3.80
C TYR A 423 16.47 -28.36 -2.73
N THR A 424 15.27 -28.62 -2.20
CA THR A 424 15.07 -29.43 -1.00
C THR A 424 15.04 -30.94 -1.24
N ARG A 425 15.07 -31.39 -2.50
CA ARG A 425 15.03 -32.83 -2.83
C ARG A 425 16.42 -33.48 -2.89
N LYS A 426 17.50 -32.72 -2.68
CA LYS A 426 18.88 -33.24 -2.71
C LYS A 426 19.73 -32.71 -1.55
N PRO A 427 20.69 -33.51 -1.05
CA PRO A 427 21.69 -33.03 -0.11
C PRO A 427 22.52 -31.84 -0.64
N PRO A 428 22.93 -30.91 0.25
CA PRO A 428 22.69 -30.91 1.69
C PRO A 428 21.38 -30.21 2.11
N PHE A 429 20.62 -29.65 1.17
CA PHE A 429 19.47 -28.79 1.47
C PHE A 429 18.15 -29.55 1.69
N ASP A 430 18.17 -30.87 1.56
CA ASP A 430 17.11 -31.76 2.05
C ASP A 430 16.94 -31.70 3.58
N LYS A 431 17.92 -31.14 4.30
CA LYS A 431 17.84 -30.90 5.74
C LYS A 431 17.54 -29.44 6.06
N THR A 432 16.42 -29.19 6.75
CA THR A 432 16.03 -27.85 7.23
C THR A 432 17.13 -27.17 8.04
N ALA A 433 17.82 -27.91 8.92
CA ALA A 433 18.90 -27.35 9.73
C ALA A 433 20.05 -26.79 8.87
N VAL A 434 20.33 -27.36 7.69
CA VAL A 434 21.34 -26.82 6.76
C VAL A 434 20.82 -25.53 6.12
N ARG A 435 19.56 -25.49 5.65
CA ARG A 435 18.98 -24.26 5.10
C ARG A 435 18.95 -23.13 6.15
N GLN A 436 18.58 -23.44 7.39
CA GLN A 436 18.66 -22.51 8.52
C GLN A 436 20.10 -22.07 8.78
N ALA A 437 21.09 -22.96 8.73
CA ALA A 437 22.50 -22.59 8.88
C ALA A 437 22.92 -21.53 7.84
N PHE A 438 22.51 -21.69 6.58
CA PHE A 438 22.76 -20.71 5.53
C PHE A 438 22.02 -19.38 5.79
N ALA A 439 20.80 -19.41 6.33
CA ALA A 439 20.04 -18.22 6.68
C ALA A 439 20.68 -17.42 7.84
N TYR A 440 21.03 -18.10 8.95
CA TYR A 440 21.68 -17.47 10.11
C TYR A 440 23.09 -16.94 9.80
N ALA A 441 23.72 -17.38 8.70
CA ALA A 441 25.04 -16.95 8.29
C ALA A 441 25.06 -15.58 7.57
N ILE A 442 23.91 -15.06 7.11
CA ILE A 442 23.84 -13.84 6.31
C ILE A 442 23.54 -12.63 7.19
N ASP A 443 24.42 -11.64 7.16
CA ASP A 443 24.19 -10.33 7.76
C ASP A 443 23.54 -9.39 6.74
N LYS A 444 22.21 -9.41 6.69
CA LYS A 444 21.39 -8.63 5.75
C LYS A 444 21.57 -7.12 5.91
N LYS A 445 21.89 -6.64 7.12
CA LYS A 445 22.14 -5.21 7.36
C LYS A 445 23.45 -4.78 6.75
N THR A 446 24.50 -5.58 6.95
CA THR A 446 25.80 -5.34 6.32
C THR A 446 25.70 -5.46 4.80
N LEU A 447 24.93 -6.41 4.28
CA LEU A 447 24.68 -6.54 2.83
C LEU A 447 24.04 -5.28 2.25
N ALA A 448 22.90 -4.83 2.82
CA ALA A 448 22.18 -3.63 2.38
C ALA A 448 23.05 -2.36 2.44
N HIS A 449 23.84 -2.21 3.50
CA HIS A 449 24.67 -1.01 3.67
C HIS A 449 25.93 -1.04 2.79
N ALA A 450 26.73 -2.10 2.87
CA ALA A 450 28.05 -2.14 2.28
C ALA A 450 28.03 -2.37 0.76
N ILE A 451 27.04 -3.12 0.25
CA ILE A 451 26.92 -3.42 -1.19
C ILE A 451 25.96 -2.44 -1.86
N PHE A 452 24.79 -2.24 -1.25
CA PHE A 452 23.72 -1.46 -1.88
C PHE A 452 23.63 -0.01 -1.40
N LYS A 453 24.50 0.46 -0.48
CA LYS A 453 24.52 1.85 0.01
C LYS A 453 23.17 2.31 0.58
N ASP A 454 22.46 1.38 1.22
CA ASP A 454 21.10 1.56 1.74
C ASP A 454 20.06 1.92 0.65
N ALA A 455 20.30 1.49 -0.60
CA ALA A 455 19.31 1.54 -1.67
C ALA A 455 18.18 0.52 -1.48
N VAL A 456 18.45 -0.55 -0.74
CA VAL A 456 17.52 -1.63 -0.40
C VAL A 456 17.35 -1.70 1.12
N LEU A 457 16.29 -2.37 1.57
CA LEU A 457 15.98 -2.56 3.00
C LEU A 457 16.24 -4.01 3.41
N PRO A 458 16.98 -4.31 4.49
CA PRO A 458 17.15 -5.69 4.96
C PRO A 458 15.79 -6.36 5.22
N ALA A 459 15.57 -7.55 4.64
CA ALA A 459 14.26 -8.22 4.71
C ALA A 459 14.22 -9.27 5.82
N SER A 460 13.23 -9.17 6.71
CA SER A 460 12.90 -10.20 7.70
C SER A 460 11.68 -11.05 7.31
N THR A 461 10.90 -10.57 6.34
CA THR A 461 9.68 -11.19 5.80
C THR A 461 9.85 -11.51 4.31
N ILE A 462 9.03 -12.40 3.78
CA ILE A 462 8.94 -12.65 2.33
C ILE A 462 8.09 -11.55 1.70
N ILE A 463 6.93 -11.28 2.32
CA ILE A 463 6.01 -10.22 1.94
C ILE A 463 6.68 -8.86 2.24
N PRO A 464 6.80 -7.96 1.25
CA PRO A 464 7.47 -6.67 1.43
C PRO A 464 6.62 -5.61 2.14
N PRO A 465 7.26 -4.55 2.68
CA PRO A 465 6.57 -3.38 3.24
C PRO A 465 5.59 -2.76 2.23
N GLY A 466 4.38 -2.47 2.68
CA GLY A 466 3.31 -1.88 1.86
C GLY A 466 2.30 -2.89 1.32
N MET A 467 2.56 -4.20 1.41
CA MET A 467 1.58 -5.24 1.11
C MET A 467 0.62 -5.48 2.28
N PRO A 468 -0.66 -5.80 2.01
CA PRO A 468 -1.51 -6.51 2.98
C PRO A 468 -0.80 -7.76 3.50
N GLY A 469 -0.84 -7.98 4.81
CA GLY A 469 -0.13 -9.08 5.45
C GLY A 469 1.36 -8.82 5.74
N TYR A 470 1.94 -7.66 5.42
CA TYR A 470 3.29 -7.34 5.86
C TYR A 470 3.42 -7.30 7.40
N GLN A 471 4.42 -7.99 7.95
CA GLN A 471 4.68 -8.06 9.39
C GLN A 471 5.90 -7.22 9.80
N ALA A 472 5.70 -5.92 10.02
CA ALA A 472 6.79 -4.97 10.32
C ALA A 472 7.67 -5.33 11.53
N ASP A 473 7.06 -5.92 12.57
CA ASP A 473 7.76 -6.28 13.82
C ASP A 473 8.25 -7.74 13.82
N TYR A 474 8.06 -8.50 12.73
CA TYR A 474 8.53 -9.88 12.67
C TYR A 474 10.06 -9.91 12.48
N PRO A 475 10.81 -10.50 13.42
CA PRO A 475 12.27 -10.44 13.38
C PRO A 475 12.90 -11.38 12.33
N GLY A 476 12.11 -12.31 11.78
CA GLY A 476 12.61 -13.36 10.89
C GLY A 476 13.70 -14.22 11.55
N LEU A 477 14.56 -14.81 10.72
CA LEU A 477 15.78 -15.47 11.17
C LEU A 477 16.91 -14.42 11.28
N PRO A 478 17.45 -14.14 12.49
CA PRO A 478 18.50 -13.15 12.66
C PRO A 478 19.86 -13.67 12.20
N TYR A 479 20.81 -12.77 12.01
CA TYR A 479 22.22 -13.13 11.83
C TYR A 479 22.82 -13.66 13.14
N ASP A 480 23.32 -14.90 13.14
CA ASP A 480 24.02 -15.52 14.26
C ASP A 480 24.99 -16.59 13.75
N ARG A 481 26.28 -16.24 13.66
CA ARG A 481 27.33 -17.16 13.20
C ARG A 481 27.47 -18.42 14.05
N ALA A 482 27.31 -18.29 15.37
CA ALA A 482 27.49 -19.42 16.28
C ALA A 482 26.36 -20.43 16.08
N LYS A 483 25.11 -19.93 16.00
CA LYS A 483 23.94 -20.76 15.70
C LYS A 483 24.01 -21.36 14.30
N ALA A 484 24.41 -20.58 13.29
CA ALA A 484 24.62 -21.07 11.92
C ALA A 484 25.57 -22.28 11.89
N ARG A 485 26.74 -22.14 12.52
CA ARG A 485 27.73 -23.22 12.61
C ARG A 485 27.20 -24.42 13.38
N SER A 486 26.51 -24.19 14.51
CA SER A 486 25.92 -25.26 15.33
C SER A 486 24.89 -26.07 14.55
N LEU A 487 24.02 -25.41 13.78
CA LEU A 487 23.00 -26.06 12.97
C LEU A 487 23.63 -26.91 11.87
N LEU A 488 24.64 -26.39 11.17
CA LEU A 488 25.36 -27.18 10.16
C LEU A 488 26.03 -28.41 10.77
N LEU A 489 26.73 -28.25 11.91
CA LEU A 489 27.43 -29.35 12.59
C LEU A 489 26.49 -30.40 13.19
N SER A 490 25.23 -30.05 13.49
CA SER A 490 24.23 -31.04 13.92
C SER A 490 23.85 -32.05 12.84
N VAL A 491 24.05 -31.70 11.56
CA VAL A 491 23.81 -32.58 10.41
C VAL A 491 25.12 -33.16 9.90
N TYR A 492 26.16 -32.33 9.81
CA TYR A 492 27.49 -32.68 9.33
C TYR A 492 28.55 -32.37 10.40
N PRO A 493 28.80 -33.28 11.37
CA PRO A 493 29.81 -33.07 12.41
C PRO A 493 31.22 -32.83 11.87
N ASP A 494 31.48 -33.31 10.65
CA ASP A 494 32.69 -33.04 9.87
C ASP A 494 32.33 -32.20 8.63
N ILE A 495 32.83 -30.97 8.59
CA ILE A 495 32.58 -30.01 7.50
C ILE A 495 33.07 -30.57 6.16
N GLY A 496 34.13 -31.40 6.15
CA GLY A 496 34.65 -32.02 4.94
C GLY A 496 33.67 -33.02 4.29
N LYS A 497 32.60 -33.41 4.99
CA LYS A 497 31.54 -34.30 4.48
C LYS A 497 30.32 -33.56 3.95
N VAL A 498 30.29 -32.23 4.04
CA VAL A 498 29.22 -31.44 3.42
C VAL A 498 29.41 -31.52 1.89
N PRO A 499 28.39 -31.97 1.13
CA PRO A 499 28.44 -31.95 -0.33
C PRO A 499 28.80 -30.56 -0.86
N PRO A 500 29.54 -30.46 -1.99
CA PRO A 500 29.85 -29.17 -2.61
C PRO A 500 28.60 -28.34 -2.84
N VAL A 501 28.67 -27.05 -2.50
CA VAL A 501 27.58 -26.10 -2.68
C VAL A 501 27.88 -25.16 -3.83
N VAL A 502 26.92 -25.02 -4.74
CA VAL A 502 26.98 -24.06 -5.86
C VAL A 502 25.83 -23.07 -5.74
N PHE A 503 26.15 -21.80 -5.55
CA PHE A 503 25.20 -20.70 -5.70
C PHE A 503 25.16 -20.26 -7.15
N THR A 504 24.03 -20.53 -7.80
CA THR A 504 23.77 -20.15 -9.20
C THR A 504 22.86 -18.92 -9.23
N TYR A 505 23.19 -17.93 -10.04
CA TYR A 505 22.39 -16.72 -10.15
C TYR A 505 22.45 -16.10 -11.55
N PRO A 506 21.39 -15.37 -11.96
CA PRO A 506 21.41 -14.60 -13.19
C PRO A 506 22.20 -13.30 -12.98
N SER A 507 23.15 -13.04 -13.87
CA SER A 507 24.07 -11.89 -13.78
C SER A 507 23.38 -10.53 -13.96
N SER A 508 22.14 -10.54 -14.44
CA SER A 508 21.29 -9.35 -14.57
C SER A 508 20.56 -8.96 -13.29
N GLN A 509 20.47 -9.87 -12.30
CA GLN A 509 19.74 -9.62 -11.04
C GLN A 509 20.66 -9.63 -9.82
N VAL A 510 21.74 -10.41 -9.85
CA VAL A 510 22.73 -10.47 -8.75
C VAL A 510 24.07 -9.95 -9.25
N SER A 511 24.59 -8.93 -8.56
CA SER A 511 25.90 -8.37 -8.87
C SER A 511 27.04 -9.27 -8.40
N GLN A 512 28.22 -9.17 -9.03
CA GLN A 512 29.39 -9.93 -8.57
C GLN A 512 29.79 -9.59 -7.13
N SER A 513 29.63 -8.32 -6.71
CA SER A 513 29.91 -7.89 -5.34
C SER A 513 28.94 -8.47 -4.33
N GLU A 514 27.66 -8.57 -4.67
CA GLU A 514 26.65 -9.23 -3.82
C GLU A 514 26.93 -10.73 -3.67
N ALA A 515 27.16 -11.43 -4.78
CA ALA A 515 27.47 -12.85 -4.75
C ALA A 515 28.75 -13.16 -3.96
N ALA A 516 29.79 -12.34 -4.11
CA ALA A 516 31.03 -12.46 -3.34
C ALA A 516 30.81 -12.17 -1.84
N ALA A 517 29.95 -11.20 -1.49
CA ALA A 517 29.60 -10.93 -0.11
C ALA A 517 28.87 -12.12 0.54
N LEU A 518 27.88 -12.71 -0.15
CA LEU A 518 27.18 -13.91 0.31
C LEU A 518 28.15 -15.09 0.49
N GLN A 519 29.03 -15.34 -0.49
CA GLN A 519 30.07 -16.36 -0.40
C GLN A 519 30.96 -16.17 0.82
N GLN A 520 31.42 -14.93 1.08
CA GLN A 520 32.28 -14.61 2.22
C GLN A 520 31.55 -14.77 3.56
N MET A 521 30.27 -14.41 3.63
CA MET A 521 29.44 -14.60 4.83
C MET A 521 29.29 -16.09 5.16
N TRP A 522 28.98 -16.93 4.17
CA TRP A 522 28.92 -18.39 4.34
C TRP A 522 30.28 -18.99 4.72
N GLN A 523 31.36 -18.57 4.06
CA GLN A 523 32.72 -19.03 4.40
C GLN A 523 33.09 -18.67 5.84
N SER A 524 32.77 -17.45 6.29
CA SER A 524 33.10 -17.00 7.64
C SER A 524 32.27 -17.70 8.72
N ALA A 525 30.97 -17.91 8.49
CA ALA A 525 30.08 -18.51 9.49
C ALA A 525 30.16 -20.05 9.50
N LEU A 526 30.18 -20.67 8.32
CA LEU A 526 30.03 -22.10 8.15
C LEU A 526 31.37 -22.81 7.92
N GLY A 527 32.38 -22.10 7.40
CA GLY A 527 33.64 -22.71 6.94
C GLY A 527 33.51 -23.40 5.58
N LEU A 528 32.41 -23.19 4.87
CA LEU A 528 32.14 -23.79 3.55
C LEU A 528 32.57 -22.85 2.42
N GLN A 529 33.30 -23.40 1.46
CA GLN A 529 33.62 -22.73 0.22
C GLN A 529 32.49 -22.94 -0.80
N VAL A 530 31.54 -22.01 -0.83
CA VAL A 530 30.45 -22.01 -1.83
C VAL A 530 31.00 -21.59 -3.18
N LYS A 531 30.74 -22.36 -4.25
CA LYS A 531 31.12 -21.97 -5.62
C LYS A 531 30.06 -21.03 -6.20
N LEU A 532 30.51 -19.96 -6.85
CA LEU A 532 29.63 -19.01 -7.55
C LEU A 532 29.51 -19.42 -9.02
N ARG A 533 28.28 -19.40 -9.55
CA ARG A 533 27.99 -19.65 -10.96
C ARG A 533 27.01 -18.60 -11.49
N ALA A 534 27.58 -17.56 -12.09
CA ALA A 534 26.82 -16.55 -12.81
C ALA A 534 26.44 -17.05 -14.22
N MET A 535 25.26 -16.68 -14.71
CA MET A 535 24.80 -16.98 -16.08
C MET A 535 23.81 -15.92 -16.58
N ASP A 536 23.37 -16.01 -17.83
CA ASP A 536 22.28 -15.18 -18.34
C ASP A 536 20.91 -15.66 -17.83
N LEU A 537 19.92 -14.76 -17.80
CA LEU A 537 18.60 -15.03 -17.23
C LEU A 537 17.81 -16.13 -17.99
N THR A 538 17.97 -16.23 -19.31
CA THR A 538 17.29 -17.25 -20.10
C THR A 538 17.81 -18.64 -19.74
N THR A 539 19.13 -18.84 -19.76
CA THR A 539 19.76 -20.10 -19.34
C THR A 539 19.41 -20.41 -17.88
N TYR A 540 19.40 -19.40 -17.01
CA TYR A 540 18.99 -19.57 -15.61
C TYR A 540 17.57 -20.14 -15.48
N ASN A 541 16.59 -19.53 -16.15
CA ASN A 541 15.21 -19.97 -16.12
C ASN A 541 15.02 -21.37 -16.72
N GLU A 542 15.76 -21.72 -17.77
CA GLU A 542 15.76 -23.08 -18.32
C GLU A 542 16.32 -24.12 -17.35
N GLU A 543 17.33 -23.76 -16.56
CA GLU A 543 17.89 -24.65 -15.54
C GLU A 543 17.00 -24.75 -14.30
N LEU A 544 16.30 -23.67 -13.93
CA LEU A 544 15.26 -23.69 -12.90
C LEU A 544 14.15 -24.68 -13.26
N SER A 545 13.62 -24.62 -14.49
CA SER A 545 12.55 -25.51 -14.95
C SER A 545 12.96 -26.99 -15.03
N LYS A 546 14.27 -27.26 -15.03
CA LYS A 546 14.87 -28.61 -15.03
C LYS A 546 15.35 -29.04 -13.64
N HIS A 547 15.14 -28.21 -12.61
CA HIS A 547 15.59 -28.43 -11.24
C HIS A 547 17.11 -28.69 -11.11
N LEU A 548 17.91 -27.95 -11.88
CA LEU A 548 19.37 -28.08 -11.92
C LEU A 548 20.09 -27.11 -10.97
N VAL A 549 19.37 -26.12 -10.43
CA VAL A 549 19.91 -25.11 -9.50
C VAL A 549 19.79 -25.58 -8.05
N GLN A 550 20.91 -25.65 -7.33
CA GLN A 550 20.97 -26.15 -5.95
C GLN A 550 20.63 -25.04 -4.93
N VAL A 551 21.33 -23.91 -5.03
CA VAL A 551 20.98 -22.65 -4.35
C VAL A 551 20.81 -21.63 -5.45
N GLY A 552 19.65 -21.00 -5.50
CA GLY A 552 19.32 -20.03 -6.52
C GLY A 552 18.80 -18.73 -5.94
N PHE A 553 18.86 -17.70 -6.77
CA PHE A 553 18.29 -16.39 -6.51
C PHE A 553 16.91 -16.26 -7.15
N ILE A 554 15.97 -15.63 -6.44
CA ILE A 554 14.67 -15.24 -6.96
C ILE A 554 14.49 -13.77 -6.62
N GLN A 555 14.15 -12.98 -7.63
CA GLN A 555 13.59 -11.65 -7.44
C GLN A 555 12.10 -11.76 -7.74
N TRP A 556 11.27 -11.49 -6.73
CA TRP A 556 9.82 -11.50 -6.89
C TRP A 556 9.28 -10.09 -6.72
N THR A 557 8.44 -9.65 -7.66
CA THR A 557 7.71 -8.39 -7.65
C THR A 557 6.23 -8.71 -7.66
N ALA A 558 5.44 -8.01 -6.85
CA ALA A 558 4.01 -8.30 -6.74
C ALA A 558 3.30 -8.10 -8.09
N ASP A 559 2.61 -9.15 -8.56
CA ASP A 559 1.73 -9.06 -9.73
C ASP A 559 0.42 -8.31 -9.39
N PHE A 560 -0.01 -8.45 -8.14
CA PHE A 560 -1.11 -7.71 -7.51
C PHE A 560 -0.90 -7.72 -5.99
N PRO A 561 -1.39 -6.71 -5.25
CA PRO A 561 -1.05 -6.53 -3.84
C PRO A 561 -1.80 -7.49 -2.88
N ASP A 562 -1.59 -8.80 -3.01
CA ASP A 562 -2.18 -9.83 -2.13
C ASP A 562 -1.17 -10.92 -1.68
N PRO A 563 -1.23 -11.42 -0.44
CA PRO A 563 -0.37 -12.53 0.03
C PRO A 563 -0.44 -13.82 -0.79
N TYR A 564 -1.54 -14.07 -1.49
CA TYR A 564 -1.68 -15.22 -2.41
C TYR A 564 -0.55 -15.25 -3.43
N ASP A 565 -0.21 -14.07 -3.99
CA ASP A 565 0.83 -13.92 -5.00
C ASP A 565 2.19 -14.40 -4.46
N TRP A 566 2.50 -14.10 -3.20
CA TRP A 566 3.80 -14.39 -2.60
C TRP A 566 3.92 -15.79 -2.04
N LEU A 567 2.83 -16.32 -1.46
CA LEU A 567 2.87 -17.54 -0.66
C LEU A 567 2.20 -18.70 -1.39
N THR A 568 0.94 -18.54 -1.77
CA THR A 568 0.17 -19.63 -2.38
C THR A 568 0.66 -19.93 -3.80
N LEU A 569 0.87 -18.90 -4.61
CA LEU A 569 1.32 -19.04 -6.00
C LEU A 569 2.77 -19.56 -6.06
N ASN A 570 3.61 -19.22 -5.10
CA ASN A 570 5.05 -19.47 -5.20
C ASN A 570 5.60 -20.61 -4.33
N LEU A 571 4.98 -20.88 -3.19
CA LEU A 571 5.53 -21.82 -2.19
C LEU A 571 4.63 -23.01 -1.87
N SER A 572 3.38 -23.04 -2.36
CA SER A 572 2.56 -24.25 -2.27
C SER A 572 3.30 -25.45 -2.87
N SER A 573 3.16 -26.62 -2.24
CA SER A 573 3.76 -27.85 -2.75
C SER A 573 3.30 -28.15 -4.18
N GLY A 574 4.26 -28.34 -5.09
CA GLY A 574 3.99 -28.63 -6.50
C GLY A 574 3.59 -27.40 -7.34
N SER A 575 3.64 -26.19 -6.78
CA SER A 575 3.47 -25.00 -7.60
C SER A 575 4.61 -24.86 -8.63
N PRO A 576 4.32 -24.49 -9.90
CA PRO A 576 5.35 -24.31 -10.92
C PRO A 576 6.45 -23.30 -10.56
N ASN A 577 6.13 -22.28 -9.75
CA ASN A 577 7.09 -21.26 -9.34
C ASN A 577 7.90 -21.67 -8.09
N ASN A 578 7.60 -22.82 -7.48
CA ASN A 578 8.33 -23.35 -6.34
C ASN A 578 9.64 -24.02 -6.79
N ASN A 579 10.58 -23.20 -7.28
CA ASN A 579 11.85 -23.65 -7.86
C ASN A 579 12.70 -24.50 -6.90
N GLY A 580 12.51 -24.32 -5.58
CA GLY A 580 13.19 -25.09 -4.54
C GLY A 580 12.57 -26.45 -4.25
N GLU A 581 11.42 -26.79 -4.85
CA GLU A 581 10.65 -27.99 -4.52
C GLU A 581 10.36 -28.10 -3.01
N TRP A 582 10.29 -26.96 -2.31
CA TRP A 582 10.00 -26.94 -0.88
C TRP A 582 8.57 -27.42 -0.64
N SER A 583 8.37 -28.22 0.40
CA SER A 583 7.06 -28.81 0.68
C SER A 583 6.87 -28.88 2.18
N ASN A 584 5.76 -28.32 2.65
CA ASN A 584 5.40 -28.32 4.06
C ASN A 584 3.87 -28.46 4.17
N PRO A 585 3.36 -29.63 4.63
CA PRO A 585 1.92 -29.88 4.66
C PRO A 585 1.13 -28.90 5.53
N GLN A 586 1.75 -28.35 6.58
CA GLN A 586 1.08 -27.35 7.43
C GLN A 586 0.98 -26.01 6.71
N PHE A 587 2.01 -25.60 5.97
CA PHE A 587 1.95 -24.43 5.10
C PHE A 587 0.83 -24.59 4.05
N ASP A 588 0.80 -25.73 3.33
CA ASP A 588 -0.20 -26.00 2.29
C ASP A 588 -1.63 -25.93 2.85
N HIS A 589 -1.84 -26.44 4.08
CA HIS A 589 -3.12 -26.35 4.76
C HIS A 589 -3.49 -24.90 5.11
N LEU A 590 -2.56 -24.12 5.65
CA LEU A 590 -2.80 -22.71 6.02
C LEU A 590 -3.12 -21.85 4.81
N VAL A 591 -2.36 -21.96 3.71
CA VAL A 591 -2.66 -21.18 2.51
C VAL A 591 -3.99 -21.60 1.88
N THR A 592 -4.33 -22.89 1.90
CA THR A 592 -5.65 -23.36 1.45
C THR A 592 -6.78 -22.85 2.34
N GLN A 593 -6.58 -22.80 3.65
CA GLN A 593 -7.54 -22.24 4.60
C GLN A 593 -7.73 -20.73 4.38
N ALA A 594 -6.65 -19.98 4.18
CA ALA A 594 -6.69 -18.55 3.95
C ALA A 594 -7.55 -18.20 2.71
N GLU A 595 -7.53 -19.04 1.68
CA GLU A 595 -8.37 -18.89 0.47
C GLU A 595 -9.88 -19.12 0.71
N GLN A 596 -10.28 -19.63 1.88
CA GLN A 596 -11.67 -19.76 2.29
C GLN A 596 -12.11 -18.64 3.26
N GLU A 597 -11.18 -17.80 3.69
CA GLU A 597 -11.40 -16.72 4.64
C GLU A 597 -11.49 -15.35 3.94
N SER A 598 -11.73 -14.29 4.71
CA SER A 598 -11.71 -12.92 4.20
C SER A 598 -11.24 -11.91 5.24
N GLY A 599 -10.82 -10.73 4.78
CA GLY A 599 -10.35 -9.62 5.61
C GLY A 599 -9.24 -10.03 6.57
N GLU A 600 -9.29 -9.50 7.79
CA GLU A 600 -8.27 -9.70 8.81
C GLU A 600 -8.03 -11.15 9.23
N ALA A 601 -9.04 -12.04 9.12
CA ALA A 601 -8.84 -13.46 9.43
C ALA A 601 -7.90 -14.10 8.40
N ARG A 602 -8.17 -13.87 7.12
CA ARG A 602 -7.34 -14.34 6.00
C ARG A 602 -5.90 -13.85 6.12
N LEU A 603 -5.69 -12.57 6.42
CA LEU A 603 -4.34 -12.01 6.57
C LEU A 603 -3.57 -12.65 7.73
N ARG A 604 -4.22 -12.91 8.87
CA ARG A 604 -3.58 -13.63 9.99
C ARG A 604 -3.18 -15.06 9.61
N THR A 605 -4.04 -15.79 8.91
CA THR A 605 -3.73 -17.15 8.44
C THR A 605 -2.55 -17.14 7.46
N TYR A 606 -2.47 -16.14 6.57
CA TYR A 606 -1.30 -15.93 5.72
C TYR A 606 -0.02 -15.59 6.50
N ASN A 607 -0.13 -14.80 7.57
CA ASN A 607 1.01 -14.49 8.43
C ASN A 607 1.56 -15.71 9.16
N GLU A 608 0.68 -16.63 9.58
CA GLU A 608 1.08 -17.92 10.13
C GLU A 608 1.79 -18.80 9.08
N ALA A 609 1.27 -18.82 7.84
CA ALA A 609 1.91 -19.54 6.74
C ALA A 609 3.30 -18.95 6.42
N GLU A 610 3.41 -17.63 6.29
CA GLU A 610 4.69 -16.95 6.04
C GLU A 610 5.73 -17.26 7.12
N ARG A 611 5.31 -17.24 8.38
CA ARG A 611 6.18 -17.56 9.50
C ARG A 611 6.80 -18.95 9.35
N LEU A 612 5.99 -19.96 9.01
CA LEU A 612 6.47 -21.31 8.76
C LEU A 612 7.43 -21.37 7.57
N ALA A 613 7.11 -20.69 6.46
CA ALA A 613 7.97 -20.64 5.28
C ALA A 613 9.34 -20.02 5.60
N ILE A 614 9.39 -18.98 6.44
CA ILE A 614 10.65 -18.34 6.86
C ILE A 614 11.40 -19.22 7.87
N GLU A 615 10.72 -19.77 8.87
CA GLU A 615 11.35 -20.61 9.90
C GLU A 615 11.92 -21.92 9.32
N ASP A 616 11.22 -22.54 8.35
CA ASP A 616 11.67 -23.75 7.64
C ASP A 616 12.54 -23.43 6.41
N VAL A 617 12.75 -22.14 6.10
CA VAL A 617 13.56 -21.64 4.99
C VAL A 617 13.12 -22.24 3.65
N GLY A 618 11.82 -22.13 3.35
CA GLY A 618 11.28 -22.39 2.01
C GLY A 618 11.79 -21.35 1.02
N TRP A 619 11.71 -20.07 1.42
CA TRP A 619 12.47 -18.96 0.85
C TRP A 619 13.23 -18.23 1.94
N LEU A 620 14.37 -17.66 1.56
CA LEU A 620 15.23 -16.86 2.42
C LEU A 620 15.26 -15.42 1.88
N PRO A 621 14.44 -14.50 2.43
CA PRO A 621 14.48 -13.11 2.01
C PRO A 621 15.81 -12.46 2.38
N LEU A 622 16.41 -11.70 1.47
CA LEU A 622 17.66 -10.97 1.67
C LEU A 622 17.35 -9.49 1.96
N ASP A 623 16.63 -8.87 1.02
CA ASP A 623 16.26 -7.46 1.09
C ASP A 623 14.96 -7.17 0.32
N HIS A 624 14.29 -6.10 0.72
CA HIS A 624 13.20 -5.48 -0.01
C HIS A 624 13.77 -4.35 -0.84
N GLN A 625 13.45 -4.34 -2.12
CA GLN A 625 13.90 -3.31 -3.03
C GLN A 625 13.19 -2.00 -2.71
N ALA A 626 13.87 -0.89 -2.96
CA ALA A 626 13.29 0.43 -2.75
C ALA A 626 13.61 1.35 -3.92
N LEU A 627 12.71 2.30 -4.13
CA LEU A 627 12.82 3.32 -5.16
C LEU A 627 13.07 4.67 -4.50
N ALA A 628 14.00 5.44 -5.07
CA ALA A 628 14.31 6.79 -4.64
C ALA A 628 13.93 7.81 -5.71
N ALA A 629 13.46 8.97 -5.26
CA ALA A 629 13.09 10.10 -6.09
C ALA A 629 13.41 11.43 -5.38
N VAL A 630 13.52 12.50 -6.16
CA VAL A 630 13.45 13.87 -5.67
C VAL A 630 12.23 14.51 -6.32
N ILE A 631 11.21 14.75 -5.50
CA ILE A 631 9.93 15.34 -5.91
C ILE A 631 9.81 16.71 -5.25
N PRO A 632 10.00 17.81 -5.99
CA PRO A 632 9.95 19.16 -5.43
C PRO A 632 8.59 19.47 -4.81
N SER A 633 8.57 20.28 -3.75
CA SER A 633 7.32 20.64 -3.05
C SER A 633 6.34 21.47 -3.90
N TRP A 634 6.80 22.02 -5.03
CA TRP A 634 5.95 22.73 -5.98
C TRP A 634 5.25 21.80 -6.97
N LEU A 635 5.63 20.51 -7.04
CA LEU A 635 4.94 19.47 -7.81
C LEU A 635 4.00 18.71 -6.88
N HIS A 636 2.69 18.88 -7.09
CA HIS A 636 1.66 18.22 -6.31
C HIS A 636 1.11 16.99 -7.03
N GLY A 637 0.57 16.04 -6.26
CA GLY A 637 -0.08 14.84 -6.80
C GLY A 637 0.86 13.74 -7.29
N VAL A 638 2.18 13.89 -7.06
CA VAL A 638 3.20 12.89 -7.42
C VAL A 638 3.87 12.37 -6.15
N THR A 639 3.99 11.06 -6.01
CA THR A 639 4.68 10.39 -4.89
C THR A 639 5.25 9.06 -5.35
N LEU A 640 5.89 8.33 -4.44
CA LEU A 640 6.20 6.91 -4.61
C LEU A 640 5.21 6.06 -3.80
N ASN A 641 4.81 4.92 -4.36
CA ASN A 641 4.12 3.84 -3.64
C ASN A 641 4.86 2.50 -3.86
N GLY A 642 4.27 1.40 -3.38
CA GLY A 642 4.85 0.06 -3.54
C GLY A 642 5.02 -0.39 -5.00
N LEU A 643 4.26 0.17 -5.94
CA LEU A 643 4.36 -0.15 -7.37
C LEU A 643 5.31 0.81 -8.13
N GLY A 644 5.94 1.75 -7.44
CA GLY A 644 6.90 2.70 -8.01
C GLY A 644 6.40 4.14 -8.01
N LEU A 645 6.59 4.84 -9.13
CA LEU A 645 6.15 6.23 -9.28
C LEU A 645 4.62 6.27 -9.41
N TYR A 646 3.99 7.03 -8.51
CA TYR A 646 2.54 7.12 -8.41
C TYR A 646 2.06 8.54 -8.64
N PHE A 647 1.04 8.66 -9.48
CA PHE A 647 0.26 9.87 -9.67
C PHE A 647 -1.10 9.63 -9.02
N ASP A 648 -1.52 10.57 -8.17
CA ASP A 648 -2.89 10.57 -7.64
C ASP A 648 -3.88 10.83 -8.79
N ASP A 649 -5.16 11.05 -8.46
CA ASP A 649 -6.11 11.59 -9.42
C ASP A 649 -5.47 12.74 -10.21
N TRP A 650 -5.45 12.64 -11.53
CA TRP A 650 -4.71 13.57 -12.39
C TRP A 650 -5.25 15.02 -12.31
N SER A 651 -6.43 15.25 -11.74
CA SER A 651 -6.91 16.59 -11.38
C SER A 651 -6.22 17.18 -10.14
N ALA A 652 -5.62 16.34 -9.30
CA ALA A 652 -4.80 16.73 -8.15
C ALA A 652 -3.31 16.92 -8.50
N VAL A 653 -2.90 16.55 -9.72
CA VAL A 653 -1.53 16.77 -10.22
C VAL A 653 -1.42 18.16 -10.83
N TYR A 654 -0.57 19.01 -10.26
CA TYR A 654 -0.35 20.36 -10.76
C TYR A 654 0.99 20.95 -10.29
N LEU A 655 1.40 22.01 -10.98
CA LEU A 655 2.60 22.75 -10.70
C LEU A 655 2.27 24.07 -10.01
N LEU A 656 2.97 24.38 -8.92
CA LEU A 656 3.03 25.73 -8.36
C LEU A 656 4.09 26.55 -9.11
N GLN A 657 3.94 27.86 -9.11
CA GLN A 657 4.93 28.79 -9.60
C GLN A 657 6.24 28.56 -8.84
N HIS A 658 7.31 28.34 -9.59
CA HIS A 658 8.66 28.12 -9.10
C HIS A 658 9.64 28.88 -10.01
N GLU A 659 10.85 29.09 -9.50
CA GLU A 659 11.94 29.79 -10.19
C GLU A 659 12.57 28.96 -11.31
#